data_AF-A0A7R8ZYQ4-F1
#
_entry.id   AF-A0A7R8ZYQ4-F1
#
_cell.length_a   1.000
_cell.length_b   1.000
_cell.length_c   1.000
_cell.angle_alpha   90.00
_cell.angle_beta   90.00
_cell.angle_gamma   90.00
#
_symmetry.space_group_name_H-M   'P 1'
#
loop_
_entity.id
_entity.type
_entity.pdbx_description
1 polymer ?
#
loop_
_entity_poly.entity_id
_entity_poly.type
_entity_poly.pdbx_seq_one_letter_code
_entity_poly.pdbx_strand_id
1 'polypeptide(L)'
;MRRDPDKMILEPDHPLMEKFQKSLTEFLQKRQSALDEEIRGHRARLRRVKEEHEELGLNLFDAQHRLEQQQTQLTKYYDRMETVVEQKSATDSRVQELTDAYLRARKIVEENRKTERCLQEQVEILAYEYRWVSTLQQDMDVGVDVLRNALQKTTKTLDEAALEKKKQDLLLNKLSITLGRLDQELKTLRSQYSIKKEELSEVEKAIRLVEDDIVDAEKRRKELVKGWQNVLHSSRKQDEAYIALKEKLQVEEDTLNAVRLEIRGFQEDFDRETRQSEELNSKISQAEDEIRKSGKELQRFHEDCEELEKELDNANRSLMTMDGLREHEETLRKDLESKKERDHIKFQNLLTNKRKLEDEMESRLHDAMATKSSINNLGQKRFQMLQRNRELERKLAEQENAIAGVTLKLCDCDADIKDLKDSLQDAESRRQMVGEALKKAERELRNSDRLLKLKQSQVDGLQKRLDDLIADPGRGEYDHLTGTIKRLKKDIEEVRSRHRKSQKLWLRLQNDLVEASEAKANAEEQLHAWRDKALLFVERKLRMTAELADVEGEIKFTEKGVKEMQRALLHMNQVLHEQREVEEGLVENAKVLEKASKAKARDRQKDLEDLQERVGNAEGKRRDIQERLVDAEESLLALERDTKLCRDLKAQVESEEKESGEMQRIRHAILKTKHDTALTVSRQKEIAHRLHTCVSRRDTLCMRAESALLTSKKRPSAVAVRKVKELQEATQRAKKNASTLEVRLQEAEEEQEAEKKKLHEYRRELADQKSRIRSLQETLNQTLYHRAKNMEDLRIMQLTGKWLEAIRDGKYTLLFRDEDRLPGEIRKEEEQSEVLHQVASQLLERFSGSEKFLHAKALLSPDHSQQ
;
A
#
# COMPACT_ATOMS: atom_id res chain seq x y z
N MET A 1 -166.16 38.42 66.63
CA MET A 1 -167.20 37.54 67.22
C MET A 1 -166.57 36.15 67.38
N ARG A 2 -166.92 35.34 68.39
CA ARG A 2 -167.84 35.56 69.53
C ARG A 2 -167.15 36.29 70.69
N ARG A 3 -167.86 36.52 71.79
CA ARG A 3 -167.34 37.01 73.08
C ARG A 3 -167.32 35.83 74.06
N ASP A 4 -166.36 35.85 74.97
CA ASP A 4 -166.53 35.51 76.38
C ASP A 4 -165.81 36.62 77.20
N PRO A 5 -166.21 36.89 78.46
CA PRO A 5 -165.91 38.17 79.13
C PRO A 5 -164.52 38.24 79.82
N ASP A 6 -164.31 39.36 80.54
CA ASP A 6 -163.22 39.61 81.50
C ASP A 6 -161.79 39.81 80.96
N LYS A 7 -161.63 40.70 79.96
CA LYS A 7 -160.40 41.49 79.80
C LYS A 7 -160.70 42.98 79.60
N MET A 8 -160.35 43.78 80.61
CA MET A 8 -160.44 45.24 80.60
C MET A 8 -159.31 45.83 79.74
N ILE A 9 -159.65 46.22 78.50
CA ILE A 9 -158.72 46.84 77.56
C ILE A 9 -158.66 48.34 77.83
N LEU A 10 -157.46 48.90 77.99
CA LEU A 10 -157.25 50.35 78.00
C LEU A 10 -157.12 50.87 76.57
N GLU A 11 -157.69 52.04 76.31
CA GLU A 11 -157.66 52.70 75.00
C GLU A 11 -156.25 53.27 74.69
N PRO A 12 -155.89 53.41 73.38
CA PRO A 12 -154.54 53.82 72.98
C PRO A 12 -154.05 55.14 73.56
N ASP A 13 -154.97 56.09 73.75
CA ASP A 13 -154.69 57.47 74.17
C ASP A 13 -154.73 57.68 75.69
N HIS A 14 -154.87 56.60 76.47
CA HIS A 14 -154.86 56.68 77.93
C HIS A 14 -153.48 57.18 78.44
N PRO A 15 -153.41 58.14 79.39
CA PRO A 15 -152.15 58.78 79.85
C PRO A 15 -151.16 57.87 80.61
N LEU A 16 -151.36 56.55 80.55
CA LEU A 16 -150.41 55.53 81.01
C LEU A 16 -149.68 54.84 79.84
N MET A 17 -150.25 54.86 78.62
CA MET A 17 -149.68 54.24 77.41
C MET A 17 -148.64 55.12 76.72
N GLU A 18 -148.74 56.44 76.83
CA GLU A 18 -147.83 57.41 76.21
C GLU A 18 -146.34 57.13 76.55
N LYS A 19 -146.06 56.73 77.80
CA LYS A 19 -144.70 56.38 78.27
C LYS A 19 -144.18 55.08 77.65
N PHE A 20 -145.06 54.12 77.40
CA PHE A 20 -144.71 52.87 76.69
C PHE A 20 -144.42 53.16 75.22
N GLN A 21 -145.28 53.93 74.54
CA GLN A 21 -145.10 54.33 73.15
C GLN A 21 -143.76 55.06 72.94
N LYS A 22 -143.45 56.07 73.76
CA LYS A 22 -142.18 56.81 73.71
C LYS A 22 -140.96 55.91 73.89
N SER A 23 -140.98 54.99 74.86
CA SER A 23 -139.89 54.01 75.06
C SER A 23 -139.69 53.07 73.87
N LEU A 24 -140.76 52.73 73.14
CA LEU A 24 -140.70 51.86 71.97
C LEU A 24 -140.13 52.59 70.75
N THR A 25 -140.50 53.87 70.55
CA THR A 25 -139.94 54.70 69.47
C THR A 25 -138.44 54.95 69.66
N GLU A 26 -137.98 55.24 70.89
CA GLU A 26 -136.56 55.43 71.18
C GLU A 26 -135.74 54.16 70.91
N PHE A 27 -136.26 52.99 71.30
CA PHE A 27 -135.60 51.70 71.05
C PHE A 27 -135.43 51.44 69.55
N LEU A 28 -136.47 51.69 68.75
CA LEU A 28 -136.43 51.48 67.30
C LEU A 28 -135.46 52.45 66.61
N GLN A 29 -135.44 53.73 67.00
CA GLN A 29 -134.50 54.73 66.47
C GLN A 29 -133.04 54.37 66.78
N LYS A 30 -132.73 53.98 68.03
CA LYS A 30 -131.39 53.54 68.44
C LYS A 30 -130.91 52.33 67.64
N ARG A 31 -131.80 51.35 67.37
CA ARG A 31 -131.44 50.17 66.56
C ARG A 31 -131.25 50.52 65.08
N GLN A 32 -132.01 51.48 64.55
CA GLN A 32 -131.83 51.97 63.17
C GLN A 32 -130.47 52.66 63.00
N SER A 33 -130.10 53.59 63.89
CA SER A 33 -128.80 54.28 63.82
C SER A 33 -127.62 53.32 63.93
N ALA A 34 -127.71 52.29 64.78
CA ALA A 34 -126.67 51.27 64.91
C ALA A 34 -126.49 50.45 63.61
N LEU A 35 -127.59 50.04 62.98
CA LEU A 35 -127.57 49.35 61.68
C LEU A 35 -126.99 50.24 60.57
N ASP A 36 -127.31 51.54 60.55
CA ASP A 36 -126.74 52.49 59.59
C ASP A 36 -125.24 52.72 59.82
N GLU A 37 -124.72 52.57 61.05
CA GLU A 37 -123.28 52.56 61.35
C GLU A 37 -122.60 51.26 60.91
N GLU A 38 -123.20 50.10 61.18
CA GLU A 38 -122.73 48.81 60.65
C GLU A 38 -122.65 48.83 59.11
N ILE A 39 -123.69 49.33 58.43
CA ILE A 39 -123.73 49.46 56.96
C ILE A 39 -122.64 50.40 56.46
N ARG A 40 -122.39 51.54 57.14
CA ARG A 40 -121.28 52.45 56.80
C ARG A 40 -119.92 51.77 57.00
N GLY A 41 -119.72 51.05 58.10
CA GLY A 41 -118.50 50.30 58.39
C GLY A 41 -118.23 49.18 57.37
N HIS A 42 -119.26 48.44 56.97
CA HIS A 42 -119.16 47.41 55.93
C HIS A 42 -118.87 48.01 54.54
N ARG A 43 -119.49 49.14 54.18
CA ARG A 43 -119.18 49.87 52.94
C ARG A 43 -117.74 50.39 52.91
N ALA A 44 -117.22 50.90 54.03
CA ALA A 44 -115.83 51.35 54.14
C ALA A 44 -114.83 50.19 54.00
N ARG A 45 -115.10 49.02 54.62
CA ARG A 45 -114.28 47.80 54.45
C ARG A 45 -114.31 47.29 53.01
N LEU A 46 -115.48 47.33 52.35
CA LEU A 46 -115.62 46.91 50.95
C LEU A 46 -114.85 47.81 49.97
N ARG A 47 -114.66 49.09 50.30
CA ARG A 47 -113.78 49.98 49.52
C ARG A 47 -112.31 49.59 49.67
N ARG A 48 -111.81 49.45 50.91
CA ARG A 48 -110.43 49.02 51.18
C ARG A 48 -110.08 47.69 50.52
N VAL A 49 -110.96 46.68 50.61
CA VAL A 49 -110.72 45.38 49.97
C VAL A 49 -110.72 45.46 48.43
N LYS A 50 -111.36 46.48 47.82
CA LYS A 50 -111.23 46.76 46.39
C LYS A 50 -109.93 47.49 46.07
N GLU A 51 -109.59 48.52 46.84
CA GLU A 51 -108.33 49.26 46.74
C GLU A 51 -107.13 48.28 46.86
N GLU A 52 -107.12 47.40 47.88
CA GLU A 52 -106.16 46.31 48.07
C GLU A 52 -106.14 45.30 46.89
N HIS A 53 -107.29 44.99 46.28
CA HIS A 53 -107.37 44.09 45.12
C HIS A 53 -106.89 44.77 43.83
N GLU A 54 -107.12 46.06 43.67
CA GLU A 54 -106.65 46.87 42.54
C GLU A 54 -105.13 47.05 42.62
N GLU A 55 -104.59 47.34 43.81
CA GLU A 55 -103.14 47.33 44.09
C GLU A 55 -102.52 45.95 43.83
N LEU A 56 -103.12 44.85 44.31
CA LEU A 56 -102.63 43.49 44.01
C LEU A 56 -102.71 43.16 42.52
N GLY A 57 -103.73 43.64 41.81
CA GLY A 57 -103.86 43.49 40.36
C GLY A 57 -102.75 44.20 39.60
N LEU A 58 -102.43 45.44 39.97
CA LEU A 58 -101.31 46.20 39.41
C LEU A 58 -99.96 45.52 39.71
N ASN A 59 -99.73 45.08 40.95
CA ASN A 59 -98.51 44.35 41.32
C ASN A 59 -98.36 43.02 40.57
N LEU A 60 -99.46 42.30 40.30
CA LEU A 60 -99.45 41.08 39.49
C LEU A 60 -99.15 41.37 38.02
N PHE A 61 -99.71 42.44 37.45
CA PHE A 61 -99.40 42.87 36.08
C PHE A 61 -97.93 43.29 35.94
N ASP A 62 -97.40 44.06 36.89
CA ASP A 62 -95.98 44.42 36.97
C ASP A 62 -95.07 43.19 37.06
N ALA A 63 -95.47 42.18 37.85
CA ALA A 63 -94.75 40.92 37.97
C ALA A 63 -94.81 40.09 36.67
N GLN A 64 -95.95 40.06 35.97
CA GLN A 64 -96.12 39.40 34.67
C GLN A 64 -95.22 40.07 33.62
N HIS A 65 -95.27 41.39 33.50
CA HIS A 65 -94.44 42.14 32.54
C HIS A 65 -92.93 41.98 32.83
N ARG A 66 -92.50 41.96 34.10
CA ARG A 66 -91.10 41.64 34.47
C ARG A 66 -90.73 40.20 34.10
N LEU A 67 -91.65 39.24 34.22
CA LEU A 67 -91.45 37.84 33.86
C LEU A 67 -91.37 37.66 32.34
N GLU A 68 -92.19 38.37 31.56
CA GLU A 68 -92.08 38.44 30.09
C GLU A 68 -90.76 39.08 29.62
N GLN A 69 -90.30 40.13 30.31
CA GLN A 69 -88.97 40.70 30.07
C GLN A 69 -87.85 39.70 30.38
N GLN A 70 -87.96 38.93 31.45
CA GLN A 70 -87.00 37.87 31.76
C GLN A 70 -87.05 36.72 30.75
N GLN A 71 -88.24 36.29 30.29
CA GLN A 71 -88.40 35.29 29.24
C GLN A 71 -87.79 35.75 27.91
N THR A 72 -88.05 37.00 27.49
CA THR A 72 -87.48 37.56 26.25
C THR A 72 -85.99 37.95 26.37
N GLN A 73 -85.42 37.96 27.57
CA GLN A 73 -83.98 37.95 27.78
C GLN A 73 -83.42 36.52 27.68
N LEU A 74 -84.07 35.55 28.32
CA LEU A 74 -83.68 34.14 28.27
C LEU A 74 -83.67 33.59 26.83
N THR A 75 -84.69 33.87 26.01
CA THR A 75 -84.65 33.47 24.59
C THR A 75 -83.44 34.07 23.88
N LYS A 76 -83.18 35.38 24.03
CA LYS A 76 -81.99 36.03 23.46
C LYS A 76 -80.66 35.45 23.98
N TYR A 77 -80.63 34.86 25.17
CA TYR A 77 -79.46 34.11 25.66
C TYR A 77 -79.37 32.71 25.05
N TYR A 78 -80.50 32.02 24.81
CA TYR A 78 -80.53 30.76 24.05
C TYR A 78 -80.12 30.98 22.59
N ASP A 79 -80.69 31.95 21.88
CA ASP A 79 -80.33 32.30 20.48
C ASP A 79 -78.82 32.59 20.36
N ARG A 80 -78.25 33.31 21.34
CA ARG A 80 -76.80 33.57 21.43
C ARG A 80 -75.97 32.34 21.75
N MET A 81 -76.50 31.42 22.56
CA MET A 81 -75.79 30.17 22.88
C MET A 81 -75.82 29.19 21.70
N GLU A 82 -76.93 29.11 20.98
CA GLU A 82 -77.08 28.31 19.76
C GLU A 82 -76.12 28.80 18.67
N THR A 83 -76.13 30.10 18.35
CA THR A 83 -75.18 30.69 17.39
C THR A 83 -73.70 30.57 17.80
N VAL A 84 -73.39 30.56 19.10
CA VAL A 84 -72.02 30.26 19.60
C VAL A 84 -71.68 28.77 19.49
N VAL A 85 -72.64 27.86 19.62
CA VAL A 85 -72.46 26.41 19.39
C VAL A 85 -72.28 26.11 17.90
N GLU A 86 -73.03 26.77 17.01
CA GLU A 86 -72.83 26.70 15.55
C GLU A 86 -71.46 27.24 15.13
N GLN A 87 -71.05 28.40 15.66
CA GLN A 87 -69.72 28.95 15.38
C GLN A 87 -68.60 28.00 15.87
N LYS A 88 -68.77 27.40 17.05
CA LYS A 88 -67.83 26.40 17.57
C LYS A 88 -67.76 25.16 16.67
N SER A 89 -68.89 24.55 16.32
CA SER A 89 -68.90 23.34 15.48
C SER A 89 -68.29 23.62 14.10
N ALA A 90 -68.55 24.80 13.52
CA ALA A 90 -67.89 25.24 12.29
C ALA A 90 -66.36 25.40 12.46
N THR A 91 -65.89 26.00 13.57
CA THR A 91 -64.44 26.09 13.83
C THR A 91 -63.80 24.74 14.12
N ASP A 92 -64.48 23.84 14.84
CA ASP A 92 -63.99 22.50 15.17
C ASP A 92 -63.90 21.64 13.90
N SER A 93 -64.91 21.68 13.02
CA SER A 93 -64.83 21.07 11.68
C SER A 93 -63.68 21.65 10.86
N ARG A 94 -63.46 22.97 10.90
CA ARG A 94 -62.35 23.62 10.18
C ARG A 94 -60.98 23.23 10.73
N VAL A 95 -60.86 23.03 12.05
CA VAL A 95 -59.65 22.51 12.70
C VAL A 95 -59.42 21.04 12.35
N GLN A 96 -60.46 20.22 12.24
CA GLN A 96 -60.37 18.83 11.77
C GLN A 96 -59.90 18.78 10.30
N GLU A 97 -60.49 19.56 9.40
CA GLU A 97 -60.06 19.67 8.00
C GLU A 97 -58.56 20.03 7.88
N LEU A 98 -58.10 21.03 8.66
CA LEU A 98 -56.72 21.48 8.67
C LEU A 98 -55.78 20.43 9.30
N THR A 99 -56.24 19.71 10.33
CA THR A 99 -55.48 18.62 10.96
C THR A 99 -55.31 17.45 9.98
N ASP A 100 -56.36 17.05 9.27
CA ASP A 100 -56.29 16.01 8.23
C ASP A 100 -55.48 16.44 7.02
N ALA A 101 -55.51 17.72 6.65
CA ALA A 101 -54.64 18.28 5.61
C ALA A 101 -53.16 18.23 6.04
N TYR A 102 -52.86 18.63 7.29
CA TYR A 102 -51.52 18.54 7.86
C TYR A 102 -51.01 17.10 7.99
N LEU A 103 -51.85 16.16 8.44
CA LEU A 103 -51.51 14.74 8.52
C LEU A 103 -51.25 14.12 7.14
N ARG A 104 -52.01 14.52 6.10
CA ARG A 104 -51.75 14.12 4.71
C ARG A 104 -50.44 14.70 4.18
N ALA A 105 -50.20 16.01 4.37
CA ALA A 105 -48.95 16.66 3.98
C ALA A 105 -47.73 16.04 4.70
N ARG A 106 -47.86 15.74 6.00
CA ARG A 106 -46.83 15.06 6.78
C ARG A 106 -46.52 13.66 6.24
N LYS A 107 -47.54 12.85 5.89
CA LYS A 107 -47.33 11.54 5.26
C LYS A 107 -46.57 11.65 3.94
N ILE A 108 -46.95 12.59 3.07
CA ILE A 108 -46.25 12.86 1.81
C ILE A 108 -44.79 13.28 2.06
N VAL A 109 -44.51 14.09 3.09
CA VAL A 109 -43.12 14.45 3.47
C VAL A 109 -42.35 13.24 4.04
N GLU A 110 -42.99 12.36 4.81
CA GLU A 110 -42.37 11.13 5.33
C GLU A 110 -42.16 10.07 4.23
N GLU A 111 -42.98 10.06 3.18
CA GLU A 111 -42.81 9.26 1.96
C GLU A 111 -41.68 9.81 1.09
N ASN A 112 -41.68 11.12 0.83
CA ASN A 112 -40.59 11.80 0.11
C ASN A 112 -39.24 11.60 0.81
N ARG A 113 -39.19 11.63 2.16
CA ARG A 113 -37.99 11.30 2.96
C ARG A 113 -37.59 9.82 2.96
N LYS A 114 -38.43 8.91 2.43
CA LYS A 114 -38.04 7.51 2.16
C LYS A 114 -37.49 7.39 0.75
N THR A 115 -38.15 7.99 -0.24
CA THR A 115 -37.64 8.01 -1.62
C THR A 115 -36.33 8.77 -1.75
N GLU A 116 -36.16 9.88 -1.03
CA GLU A 116 -34.91 10.66 -0.99
C GLU A 116 -33.75 9.81 -0.45
N ARG A 117 -33.94 9.07 0.64
CA ARG A 117 -32.92 8.15 1.18
C ARG A 117 -32.62 6.99 0.22
N CYS A 118 -33.63 6.38 -0.38
CA CYS A 118 -33.42 5.32 -1.37
C CYS A 118 -32.67 5.85 -2.62
N LEU A 119 -32.90 7.11 -3.02
CA LEU A 119 -32.14 7.78 -4.08
C LEU A 119 -30.71 8.15 -3.63
N GLN A 120 -30.50 8.52 -2.37
CA GLN A 120 -29.16 8.74 -1.80
C GLN A 120 -28.37 7.42 -1.77
N GLU A 121 -28.97 6.33 -1.29
CA GLU A 121 -28.40 4.97 -1.33
C GLU A 121 -28.05 4.55 -2.77
N GLN A 122 -28.93 4.79 -3.75
CA GLN A 122 -28.65 4.53 -5.16
C GLN A 122 -27.52 5.41 -5.72
N VAL A 123 -27.44 6.68 -5.34
CA VAL A 123 -26.35 7.59 -5.73
C VAL A 123 -25.02 7.18 -5.10
N GLU A 124 -25.00 6.67 -3.87
CA GLU A 124 -23.80 6.14 -3.23
C GLU A 124 -23.33 4.84 -3.92
N ILE A 125 -24.25 3.94 -4.29
CA ILE A 125 -23.95 2.74 -5.08
C ILE A 125 -23.40 3.14 -6.46
N LEU A 126 -24.07 4.02 -7.19
CA LEU A 126 -23.60 4.49 -8.51
C LEU A 126 -22.27 5.25 -8.43
N ALA A 127 -22.00 5.98 -7.33
CA ALA A 127 -20.71 6.63 -7.11
C ALA A 127 -19.60 5.62 -6.77
N TYR A 128 -19.92 4.52 -6.09
CA TYR A 128 -19.01 3.39 -5.88
C TYR A 128 -18.72 2.66 -7.19
N GLU A 129 -19.74 2.29 -7.96
CA GLU A 129 -19.62 1.66 -9.28
C GLU A 129 -18.80 2.54 -10.25
N TYR A 130 -19.09 3.84 -10.30
CA TYR A 130 -18.32 4.79 -11.11
C TYR A 130 -16.85 4.85 -10.69
N ARG A 131 -16.56 4.89 -9.38
CA ARG A 131 -15.17 4.86 -8.87
C ARG A 131 -14.47 3.56 -9.26
N TRP A 132 -15.13 2.42 -9.12
CA TRP A 132 -14.60 1.10 -9.46
C TRP A 132 -14.32 0.98 -10.97
N VAL A 133 -15.26 1.40 -11.83
CA VAL A 133 -15.05 1.48 -13.28
C VAL A 133 -13.93 2.46 -13.62
N SER A 134 -13.82 3.60 -12.92
CA SER A 134 -12.75 4.57 -13.17
C SER A 134 -11.38 4.04 -12.77
N THR A 135 -11.26 3.27 -11.67
CA THR A 135 -10.02 2.58 -11.33
C THR A 135 -9.68 1.49 -12.34
N LEU A 136 -10.67 0.70 -12.79
CA LEU A 136 -10.45 -0.30 -13.84
C LEU A 136 -10.02 0.33 -15.17
N GLN A 137 -10.54 1.52 -15.52
CA GLN A 137 -10.08 2.27 -16.68
C GLN A 137 -8.62 2.70 -16.53
N GLN A 138 -8.22 3.22 -15.37
CA GLN A 138 -6.83 3.58 -15.10
C GLN A 138 -5.88 2.36 -15.13
N ASP A 139 -6.27 1.24 -14.52
CA ASP A 139 -5.50 0.00 -14.55
C ASP A 139 -5.39 -0.58 -15.98
N MET A 140 -6.46 -0.47 -16.78
CA MET A 140 -6.46 -0.90 -18.18
C MET A 140 -5.64 0.04 -19.08
N ASP A 141 -5.66 1.35 -18.86
CA ASP A 141 -4.82 2.31 -19.59
C ASP A 141 -3.33 2.09 -19.26
N VAL A 142 -2.99 1.91 -17.97
CA VAL A 142 -1.64 1.51 -17.54
C VAL A 142 -1.25 0.15 -18.13
N GLY A 143 -2.17 -0.82 -18.18
CA GLY A 143 -1.97 -2.11 -18.83
C GLY A 143 -1.72 -1.99 -20.33
N VAL A 144 -2.47 -1.14 -21.03
CA VAL A 144 -2.30 -0.83 -22.46
C VAL A 144 -0.97 -0.12 -22.71
N ASP A 145 -0.53 0.78 -21.83
CA ASP A 145 0.77 1.44 -21.93
C ASP A 145 1.93 0.46 -21.64
N VAL A 146 1.80 -0.43 -20.67
CA VAL A 146 2.76 -1.53 -20.43
C VAL A 146 2.82 -2.46 -21.64
N LEU A 147 1.69 -2.83 -22.23
CA LEU A 147 1.64 -3.63 -23.46
C LEU A 147 2.22 -2.89 -24.66
N ARG A 148 1.98 -1.59 -24.82
CA ARG A 148 2.56 -0.76 -25.89
C ARG A 148 4.07 -0.65 -25.74
N ASN A 149 4.57 -0.47 -24.51
CA ASN A 149 6.00 -0.46 -24.20
C ASN A 149 6.66 -1.84 -24.38
N ALA A 150 5.95 -2.93 -24.04
CA ALA A 150 6.41 -4.29 -24.29
C ALA A 150 6.47 -4.58 -25.80
N LEU A 151 5.43 -4.22 -26.55
CA LEU A 151 5.40 -4.31 -28.01
C LEU A 151 6.57 -3.54 -28.63
N GLN A 152 6.77 -2.26 -28.27
CA GLN A 152 7.91 -1.46 -28.76
C GLN A 152 9.28 -2.04 -28.40
N LYS A 153 9.42 -2.76 -27.27
CA LYS A 153 10.64 -3.52 -26.96
C LYS A 153 10.77 -4.73 -27.87
N THR A 154 9.71 -5.51 -28.05
CA THR A 154 9.73 -6.70 -28.94
C THR A 154 9.95 -6.35 -30.41
N THR A 155 9.44 -5.22 -30.91
CA THR A 155 9.72 -4.77 -32.28
C THR A 155 11.19 -4.36 -32.41
N LYS A 156 11.74 -3.62 -31.43
CA LYS A 156 13.18 -3.27 -31.43
C LYS A 156 14.08 -4.50 -31.41
N THR A 157 13.81 -5.48 -30.54
CA THR A 157 14.60 -6.72 -30.51
C THR A 157 14.40 -7.57 -31.77
N LEU A 158 13.24 -7.50 -32.42
CA LEU A 158 12.98 -8.14 -33.71
C LEU A 158 13.68 -7.42 -34.88
N ASP A 159 13.76 -6.09 -34.86
CA ASP A 159 14.52 -5.29 -35.82
C ASP A 159 16.03 -5.53 -35.66
N GLU A 160 16.52 -5.59 -34.42
CA GLU A 160 17.90 -5.97 -34.07
C GLU A 160 18.21 -7.39 -34.56
N ALA A 161 17.38 -8.38 -34.22
CA ALA A 161 17.52 -9.76 -34.70
C ALA A 161 17.42 -9.87 -36.24
N ALA A 162 16.59 -9.04 -36.89
CA ALA A 162 16.50 -8.98 -38.35
C ALA A 162 17.75 -8.32 -38.99
N LEU A 163 18.37 -7.35 -38.32
CA LEU A 163 19.66 -6.77 -38.72
C LEU A 163 20.81 -7.77 -38.52
N GLU A 164 20.80 -8.53 -37.43
CA GLU A 164 21.77 -9.61 -37.20
C GLU A 164 21.59 -10.74 -38.21
N LYS A 165 20.36 -11.18 -38.48
CA LYS A 165 20.09 -12.13 -39.55
C LYS A 165 20.58 -11.61 -40.90
N LYS A 166 20.32 -10.35 -41.26
CA LYS A 166 20.86 -9.74 -42.49
C LYS A 166 22.39 -9.76 -42.54
N LYS A 167 23.08 -9.52 -41.41
CA LYS A 167 24.55 -9.67 -41.32
C LYS A 167 24.98 -11.13 -41.53
N GLN A 168 24.29 -12.09 -40.92
CA GLN A 168 24.53 -13.53 -41.08
C GLN A 168 24.28 -13.99 -42.52
N ASP A 169 23.16 -13.62 -43.13
CA ASP A 169 22.83 -13.91 -44.53
C ASP A 169 23.90 -13.33 -45.48
N LEU A 170 24.40 -12.12 -45.23
CA LEU A 170 25.51 -11.53 -46.00
C LEU A 170 26.85 -12.26 -45.78
N LEU A 171 27.12 -12.79 -44.58
CA LEU A 171 28.29 -13.61 -44.31
C LEU A 171 28.18 -15.00 -44.95
N LEU A 172 27.02 -15.64 -44.87
CA LEU A 172 26.72 -16.92 -45.52
C LEU A 172 26.82 -16.80 -47.05
N ASN A 173 26.32 -15.71 -47.65
CA ASN A 173 26.50 -15.44 -49.07
C ASN A 173 27.99 -15.25 -49.44
N LYS A 174 28.77 -14.49 -48.64
CA LYS A 174 30.22 -14.38 -48.85
C LYS A 174 30.93 -15.73 -48.75
N LEU A 175 30.60 -16.53 -47.73
CA LEU A 175 31.16 -17.87 -47.52
C LEU A 175 30.76 -18.84 -48.64
N SER A 176 29.52 -18.79 -49.12
CA SER A 176 29.03 -19.59 -50.25
C SER A 176 29.76 -19.22 -51.55
N ILE A 177 29.97 -17.93 -51.81
CA ILE A 177 30.75 -17.45 -52.96
C ILE A 177 32.22 -17.88 -52.85
N THR A 178 32.85 -17.78 -51.67
CA THR A 178 34.24 -18.23 -51.52
C THR A 178 34.38 -19.75 -51.58
N LEU A 179 33.41 -20.51 -51.08
CA LEU A 179 33.35 -21.97 -51.17
C LEU A 179 33.13 -22.40 -52.62
N GLY A 180 32.24 -21.74 -53.37
CA GLY A 180 32.05 -21.97 -54.81
C GLY A 180 33.30 -21.68 -55.63
N ARG A 181 34.03 -20.59 -55.33
CA ARG A 181 35.34 -20.30 -55.93
C ARG A 181 36.37 -21.38 -55.57
N LEU A 182 36.44 -21.80 -54.31
CA LEU A 182 37.38 -22.84 -53.86
C LEU A 182 37.04 -24.22 -54.45
N ASP A 183 35.77 -24.56 -54.66
CA ASP A 183 35.35 -25.79 -55.36
C ASP A 183 35.65 -25.72 -56.87
N GLN A 184 35.50 -24.56 -57.51
CA GLN A 184 35.99 -24.34 -58.88
C GLN A 184 37.51 -24.49 -58.98
N GLU A 185 38.27 -23.92 -58.03
CA GLU A 185 39.73 -24.08 -57.94
C GLU A 185 40.13 -25.54 -57.65
N LEU A 186 39.40 -26.26 -56.78
CA LEU A 186 39.61 -27.70 -56.58
C LEU A 186 39.29 -28.52 -57.82
N LYS A 187 38.28 -28.13 -58.62
CA LYS A 187 37.95 -28.80 -59.89
C LYS A 187 39.02 -28.57 -60.95
N THR A 188 39.55 -27.36 -61.09
CA THR A 188 40.66 -27.08 -62.02
C THR A 188 41.98 -27.72 -61.56
N LEU A 189 42.26 -27.78 -60.25
CA LEU A 189 43.40 -28.51 -59.72
C LEU A 189 43.25 -30.03 -59.89
N ARG A 190 42.03 -30.58 -59.78
CA ARG A 190 41.76 -32.01 -60.07
C ARG A 190 41.91 -32.36 -61.54
N SER A 191 41.46 -31.50 -62.47
CA SER A 191 41.68 -31.75 -63.90
C SER A 191 43.14 -31.60 -64.29
N GLN A 192 43.85 -30.58 -63.77
CA GLN A 192 45.30 -30.45 -63.91
C GLN A 192 46.05 -31.67 -63.34
N TYR A 193 45.61 -32.22 -62.20
CA TYR A 193 46.19 -33.44 -61.63
C TYR A 193 45.94 -34.68 -62.51
N SER A 194 44.76 -34.82 -63.12
CA SER A 194 44.49 -35.92 -64.08
C SER A 194 45.41 -35.80 -65.29
N ILE A 195 45.45 -34.63 -65.93
CA ILE A 195 46.33 -34.35 -67.08
C ILE A 195 47.79 -34.61 -66.72
N LYS A 196 48.28 -34.17 -65.55
CA LYS A 196 49.65 -34.44 -65.11
C LYS A 196 49.91 -35.90 -64.77
N LYS A 197 48.91 -36.67 -64.34
CA LYS A 197 49.02 -38.12 -64.15
C LYS A 197 49.03 -38.88 -65.48
N GLU A 198 48.29 -38.39 -66.47
CA GLU A 198 48.27 -38.91 -67.84
C GLU A 198 49.62 -38.64 -68.52
N GLU A 199 50.13 -37.39 -68.48
CA GLU A 199 51.48 -37.03 -68.91
C GLU A 199 52.57 -37.89 -68.23
N LEU A 200 52.48 -38.09 -66.91
CA LEU A 200 53.43 -38.96 -66.19
C LEU A 200 53.34 -40.42 -66.66
N SER A 201 52.15 -40.94 -66.99
CA SER A 201 52.01 -42.28 -67.56
C SER A 201 52.57 -42.39 -68.98
N GLU A 202 52.52 -41.32 -69.77
CA GLU A 202 53.18 -41.25 -71.09
C GLU A 202 54.70 -41.17 -70.96
N VAL A 203 55.21 -40.37 -70.01
CA VAL A 203 56.63 -40.32 -69.68
C VAL A 203 57.14 -41.66 -69.12
N GLU A 204 56.37 -42.35 -68.28
CA GLU A 204 56.71 -43.71 -67.81
C GLU A 204 56.80 -44.72 -68.96
N LYS A 205 55.90 -44.64 -69.96
CA LYS A 205 55.97 -45.50 -71.16
C LYS A 205 57.21 -45.15 -72.00
N ALA A 206 57.51 -43.86 -72.18
CA ALA A 206 58.70 -43.41 -72.90
C ALA A 206 60.00 -43.83 -72.19
N ILE A 207 60.04 -43.75 -70.85
CA ILE A 207 61.17 -44.25 -70.05
C ILE A 207 61.34 -45.76 -70.26
N ARG A 208 60.26 -46.56 -70.18
CA ARG A 208 60.35 -48.02 -70.41
C ARG A 208 60.85 -48.37 -71.82
N LEU A 209 60.40 -47.65 -72.85
CA LEU A 209 60.92 -47.82 -74.21
C LEU A 209 62.43 -47.50 -74.29
N VAL A 210 62.88 -46.45 -73.60
CA VAL A 210 64.31 -46.10 -73.51
C VAL A 210 65.10 -47.11 -72.65
N GLU A 211 64.51 -47.69 -71.61
CA GLU A 211 65.11 -48.79 -70.83
C GLU A 211 65.26 -50.05 -71.68
N ASP A 212 64.24 -50.42 -72.46
CA ASP A 212 64.30 -51.52 -73.42
C ASP A 212 65.35 -51.26 -74.52
N ASP A 213 65.42 -50.06 -75.10
CA ASP A 213 66.45 -49.65 -76.06
C ASP A 213 67.86 -49.68 -75.45
N ILE A 214 68.03 -49.28 -74.18
CA ILE A 214 69.30 -49.38 -73.45
C ILE A 214 69.67 -50.85 -73.21
N VAL A 215 68.71 -51.70 -72.86
CA VAL A 215 68.92 -53.16 -72.69
C VAL A 215 69.27 -53.83 -74.02
N ASP A 216 68.75 -53.34 -75.14
CA ASP A 216 69.10 -53.80 -76.49
C ASP A 216 70.47 -53.28 -76.95
N ALA A 217 70.81 -52.02 -76.65
CA ALA A 217 72.14 -51.48 -76.86
C ALA A 217 73.19 -52.21 -76.00
N GLU A 218 72.85 -52.60 -74.78
CA GLU A 218 73.63 -53.48 -73.90
C GLU A 218 73.88 -54.86 -74.52
N LYS A 219 72.86 -55.50 -75.12
CA LYS A 219 73.02 -56.79 -75.85
C LYS A 219 73.97 -56.62 -77.03
N ARG A 220 73.71 -55.65 -77.90
CA ARG A 220 74.56 -55.32 -79.07
C ARG A 220 76.00 -55.00 -78.66
N ARG A 221 76.20 -54.30 -77.54
CA ARG A 221 77.53 -54.04 -76.94
C ARG A 221 78.22 -55.33 -76.48
N LYS A 222 77.50 -56.24 -75.81
CA LYS A 222 78.04 -57.54 -75.36
C LYS A 222 78.39 -58.45 -76.55
N GLU A 223 77.63 -58.39 -77.63
CA GLU A 223 77.90 -59.09 -78.90
C GLU A 223 79.13 -58.51 -79.62
N LEU A 224 79.22 -57.18 -79.74
CA LEU A 224 80.41 -56.49 -80.26
C LEU A 224 81.66 -56.83 -79.46
N VAL A 225 81.61 -56.81 -78.12
CA VAL A 225 82.75 -57.16 -77.26
C VAL A 225 83.17 -58.62 -77.47
N LYS A 226 82.23 -59.57 -77.62
CA LYS A 226 82.56 -60.96 -77.97
C LYS A 226 83.22 -61.07 -79.36
N GLY A 227 82.71 -60.32 -80.36
CA GLY A 227 83.32 -60.25 -81.68
C GLY A 227 84.76 -59.71 -81.64
N TRP A 228 84.98 -58.62 -80.92
CA TRP A 228 86.31 -58.03 -80.70
C TRP A 228 87.24 -58.96 -79.92
N GLN A 229 86.75 -59.69 -78.91
CA GLN A 229 87.53 -60.69 -78.18
C GLN A 229 87.97 -61.85 -79.09
N ASN A 230 87.09 -62.31 -79.99
CA ASN A 230 87.43 -63.35 -80.98
C ASN A 230 88.49 -62.84 -81.97
N VAL A 231 88.37 -61.59 -82.47
CA VAL A 231 89.38 -60.96 -83.33
C VAL A 231 90.72 -60.82 -82.59
N LEU A 232 90.72 -60.33 -81.35
CA LEU A 232 91.93 -60.19 -80.54
C LEU A 232 92.60 -61.56 -80.26
N HIS A 233 91.81 -62.62 -80.06
CA HIS A 233 92.32 -63.97 -79.90
C HIS A 233 92.92 -64.53 -81.20
N SER A 234 92.34 -64.21 -82.37
CA SER A 234 92.95 -64.54 -83.67
C SER A 234 94.22 -63.74 -83.93
N SER A 235 94.29 -62.46 -83.53
CA SER A 235 95.52 -61.66 -83.60
C SER A 235 96.61 -62.29 -82.75
N ARG A 236 96.35 -62.60 -81.47
CA ARG A 236 97.34 -63.23 -80.58
C ARG A 236 97.91 -64.53 -81.15
N LYS A 237 97.08 -65.36 -81.82
CA LYS A 237 97.55 -66.57 -82.51
C LYS A 237 98.41 -66.28 -83.75
N GLN A 238 98.17 -65.15 -84.43
CA GLN A 238 99.05 -64.67 -85.50
C GLN A 238 100.36 -64.09 -84.93
N ASP A 239 100.30 -63.38 -83.81
CA ASP A 239 101.46 -62.84 -83.09
C ASP A 239 102.37 -63.97 -82.55
N GLU A 240 101.78 -65.00 -81.93
CA GLU A 240 102.46 -66.23 -81.49
C GLU A 240 103.15 -66.94 -82.67
N ALA A 241 102.46 -67.09 -83.81
CA ALA A 241 103.03 -67.68 -85.02
C ALA A 241 104.15 -66.81 -85.64
N TYR A 242 104.05 -65.48 -85.53
CA TYR A 242 105.06 -64.53 -85.99
C TYR A 242 106.32 -64.55 -85.12
N ILE A 243 106.18 -64.71 -83.79
CA ILE A 243 107.31 -64.88 -82.87
C ILE A 243 108.06 -66.18 -83.18
N ALA A 244 107.35 -67.30 -83.34
CA ALA A 244 107.96 -68.58 -83.73
C ALA A 244 108.66 -68.53 -85.12
N LEU A 245 108.18 -67.67 -86.03
CA LEU A 245 108.85 -67.38 -87.30
C LEU A 245 110.14 -66.56 -87.12
N LYS A 246 110.15 -65.58 -86.21
CA LYS A 246 111.35 -64.80 -85.86
C LYS A 246 112.42 -65.63 -85.15
N GLU A 247 112.04 -66.51 -84.23
CA GLU A 247 112.98 -67.40 -83.55
C GLU A 247 113.70 -68.30 -84.56
N LYS A 248 112.97 -68.84 -85.55
CA LYS A 248 113.59 -69.59 -86.66
C LYS A 248 114.50 -68.72 -87.52
N LEU A 249 114.12 -67.48 -87.81
CA LEU A 249 114.97 -66.56 -88.57
C LEU A 249 116.30 -66.30 -87.86
N GLN A 250 116.29 -66.10 -86.53
CA GLN A 250 117.54 -65.91 -85.77
C GLN A 250 118.45 -67.14 -85.82
N VAL A 251 117.90 -68.36 -85.76
CA VAL A 251 118.71 -69.59 -85.89
C VAL A 251 119.38 -69.67 -87.26
N GLU A 252 118.71 -69.28 -88.35
CA GLU A 252 119.29 -69.21 -89.69
C GLU A 252 120.30 -68.03 -89.84
N GLU A 253 120.12 -66.92 -89.12
CA GLU A 253 121.09 -65.83 -89.07
C GLU A 253 122.37 -66.24 -88.32
N ASP A 254 122.26 -67.01 -87.24
CA ASP A 254 123.39 -67.52 -86.47
C ASP A 254 124.20 -68.59 -87.25
N THR A 255 123.55 -69.48 -88.00
CA THR A 255 124.27 -70.40 -88.91
C THR A 255 124.97 -69.64 -90.05
N LEU A 256 124.34 -68.60 -90.61
CA LEU A 256 124.98 -67.70 -91.56
C LEU A 256 126.21 -66.98 -90.98
N ASN A 257 126.16 -66.60 -89.70
CA ASN A 257 127.29 -65.97 -89.02
C ASN A 257 128.43 -66.96 -88.73
N ALA A 258 128.14 -68.23 -88.47
CA ALA A 258 129.15 -69.29 -88.38
C ALA A 258 129.89 -69.47 -89.73
N VAL A 259 129.15 -69.61 -90.84
CA VAL A 259 129.73 -69.73 -92.19
C VAL A 259 130.56 -68.48 -92.57
N ARG A 260 130.15 -67.29 -92.12
CA ARG A 260 130.95 -66.05 -92.30
C ARG A 260 132.26 -66.04 -91.52
N LEU A 261 132.36 -66.77 -90.40
CA LEU A 261 133.61 -66.93 -89.66
C LEU A 261 134.53 -67.94 -90.36
N GLU A 262 133.99 -69.03 -90.89
CA GLU A 262 134.75 -69.98 -91.73
C GLU A 262 135.32 -69.30 -92.98
N ILE A 263 134.50 -68.50 -93.69
CA ILE A 263 134.95 -67.69 -94.83
C ILE A 263 136.07 -66.72 -94.43
N ARG A 264 136.02 -66.12 -93.24
CA ARG A 264 137.09 -65.22 -92.76
C ARG A 264 138.39 -65.99 -92.46
N GLY A 265 138.30 -67.20 -91.90
CA GLY A 265 139.44 -68.10 -91.74
C GLY A 265 140.12 -68.40 -93.09
N PHE A 266 139.34 -68.81 -94.09
CA PHE A 266 139.86 -69.02 -95.45
C PHE A 266 140.43 -67.75 -96.10
N GLN A 267 139.89 -66.56 -95.77
CA GLN A 267 140.48 -65.29 -96.20
C GLN A 267 141.83 -65.05 -95.52
N GLU A 268 141.99 -65.32 -94.22
CA GLU A 268 143.26 -65.18 -93.50
C GLU A 268 144.32 -66.23 -93.92
N ASP A 269 143.90 -67.40 -94.42
CA ASP A 269 144.77 -68.39 -95.07
C ASP A 269 145.20 -67.93 -96.47
N PHE A 270 144.27 -67.44 -97.29
CA PHE A 270 144.56 -66.86 -98.61
C PHE A 270 145.51 -65.66 -98.51
N ASP A 271 145.30 -64.80 -97.52
CA ASP A 271 146.17 -63.67 -97.16
C ASP A 271 147.58 -64.10 -96.68
N ARG A 272 147.78 -65.38 -96.33
CA ARG A 272 149.10 -65.96 -96.05
C ARG A 272 149.75 -66.51 -97.32
N GLU A 273 149.00 -67.18 -98.19
CA GLU A 273 149.53 -67.62 -99.49
C GLU A 273 149.87 -66.44 -100.42
N THR A 274 149.07 -65.38 -100.44
CA THR A 274 149.39 -64.17 -101.23
C THR A 274 150.65 -63.48 -100.74
N ARG A 275 150.85 -63.35 -99.42
CA ARG A 275 152.11 -62.81 -98.87
C ARG A 275 153.32 -63.70 -99.17
N GLN A 276 153.16 -65.03 -99.17
CA GLN A 276 154.21 -65.94 -99.65
C GLN A 276 154.47 -65.79 -101.15
N SER A 277 153.43 -65.51 -101.95
CA SER A 277 153.57 -65.18 -103.38
C SER A 277 154.23 -63.81 -103.60
N GLU A 278 153.99 -62.81 -102.75
CA GLU A 278 154.67 -61.50 -102.78
C GLU A 278 156.12 -61.60 -102.32
N GLU A 279 156.43 -62.46 -101.35
CA GLU A 279 157.82 -62.82 -101.02
C GLU A 279 158.52 -63.55 -102.17
N LEU A 280 157.83 -64.44 -102.89
CA LEU A 280 158.39 -65.07 -104.09
C LEU A 280 158.54 -64.08 -105.25
N ASN A 281 157.59 -63.16 -105.46
CA ASN A 281 157.64 -62.15 -106.51
C ASN A 281 158.69 -61.06 -106.22
N SER A 282 158.96 -60.73 -104.95
CA SER A 282 160.08 -59.85 -104.58
C SER A 282 161.43 -60.57 -104.74
N LYS A 283 161.53 -61.86 -104.41
CA LYS A 283 162.70 -62.70 -104.75
C LYS A 283 162.90 -62.82 -106.27
N ILE A 284 161.82 -62.91 -107.06
CA ILE A 284 161.87 -62.88 -108.54
C ILE A 284 162.28 -61.49 -109.05
N SER A 285 161.73 -60.39 -108.53
CA SER A 285 162.13 -59.04 -108.94
C SER A 285 163.58 -58.71 -108.57
N GLN A 286 164.08 -59.25 -107.45
CA GLN A 286 165.50 -59.17 -107.09
C GLN A 286 166.34 -60.02 -108.03
N ALA A 287 165.92 -61.25 -108.34
CA ALA A 287 166.55 -62.10 -109.35
C ALA A 287 166.52 -61.48 -110.76
N GLU A 288 165.50 -60.69 -111.13
CA GLU A 288 165.44 -59.99 -112.42
C GLU A 288 166.43 -58.81 -112.50
N ASP A 289 166.58 -58.03 -111.44
CA ASP A 289 167.60 -56.98 -111.37
C ASP A 289 169.02 -57.56 -111.18
N GLU A 290 169.15 -58.73 -110.57
CA GLU A 290 170.38 -59.53 -110.58
C GLU A 290 170.64 -60.15 -111.95
N ILE A 291 169.63 -60.53 -112.73
CA ILE A 291 169.75 -60.91 -114.16
C ILE A 291 170.11 -59.70 -115.04
N ARG A 292 169.80 -58.47 -114.61
CA ARG A 292 170.29 -57.23 -115.28
C ARG A 292 171.71 -56.83 -114.87
N LYS A 293 172.13 -57.13 -113.64
CA LYS A 293 173.50 -56.91 -113.13
C LYS A 293 174.44 -58.01 -113.63
N SER A 294 174.14 -59.28 -113.40
CA SER A 294 174.76 -60.43 -114.08
C SER A 294 174.53 -60.42 -115.59
N GLY A 295 173.54 -59.72 -116.15
CA GLY A 295 173.50 -59.41 -117.59
C GLY A 295 174.67 -58.56 -118.08
N LYS A 296 175.42 -57.93 -117.17
CA LYS A 296 176.64 -57.15 -117.37
C LYS A 296 177.84 -57.68 -116.57
N GLU A 297 177.62 -58.62 -115.65
CA GLU A 297 178.62 -59.23 -114.78
C GLU A 297 178.89 -60.71 -115.12
N LEU A 298 177.98 -61.46 -115.75
CA LEU A 298 178.34 -62.54 -116.70
C LEU A 298 178.98 -61.98 -117.99
N GLN A 299 179.05 -60.65 -118.13
CA GLN A 299 179.91 -59.95 -119.07
C GLN A 299 181.23 -59.45 -118.43
N ARG A 300 181.50 -59.83 -117.17
CA ARG A 300 182.75 -59.55 -116.44
C ARG A 300 183.26 -60.79 -115.72
N PHE A 301 182.64 -61.16 -114.60
CA PHE A 301 183.06 -62.23 -113.70
C PHE A 301 181.85 -63.00 -113.11
N HIS A 302 181.81 -64.34 -113.20
CA HIS A 302 182.91 -65.26 -113.54
C HIS A 302 184.07 -65.23 -112.50
N GLU A 303 183.74 -64.73 -111.30
CA GLU A 303 184.43 -64.71 -109.98
C GLU A 303 183.33 -64.68 -108.88
N ASP A 304 182.23 -65.42 -108.97
CA ASP A 304 182.15 -66.80 -108.44
C ASP A 304 183.03 -67.06 -107.19
N CYS A 305 182.44 -67.11 -105.96
CA CYS A 305 182.45 -68.30 -105.07
C CYS A 305 181.86 -68.13 -103.64
N GLU A 306 182.14 -67.05 -102.89
CA GLU A 306 182.38 -67.19 -101.42
C GLU A 306 181.22 -66.87 -100.40
N GLU A 307 181.01 -67.83 -99.47
CA GLU A 307 180.80 -67.75 -97.99
C GLU A 307 180.19 -66.49 -97.31
N LEU A 308 179.10 -66.45 -96.49
CA LEU A 308 178.03 -67.38 -96.02
C LEU A 308 178.11 -68.05 -94.59
N GLU A 309 177.47 -67.46 -93.51
CA GLU A 309 176.95 -68.04 -92.19
C GLU A 309 176.36 -66.92 -91.20
N LYS A 310 175.87 -66.98 -89.90
CA LYS A 310 175.66 -67.94 -88.74
C LYS A 310 174.71 -67.41 -87.56
N GLU A 311 174.16 -68.30 -86.68
CA GLU A 311 173.78 -68.23 -85.19
C GLU A 311 172.55 -67.40 -84.55
N LEU A 312 172.16 -67.52 -83.20
CA LEU A 312 170.71 -67.61 -82.58
C LEU A 312 170.28 -67.20 -81.03
N ASP A 313 168.92 -67.01 -80.62
CA ASP A 313 168.03 -67.07 -79.28
C ASP A 313 167.54 -65.81 -78.31
N ASN A 314 166.59 -65.60 -77.25
CA ASN A 314 165.45 -66.15 -76.30
C ASN A 314 164.55 -65.11 -75.35
N ALA A 315 163.32 -65.34 -74.65
CA ALA A 315 162.60 -64.54 -73.47
C ALA A 315 161.08 -64.84 -72.85
N ASN A 316 160.56 -64.42 -71.57
CA ASN A 316 159.07 -64.45 -71.00
C ASN A 316 158.54 -63.95 -69.50
N ARG A 317 157.17 -63.62 -69.17
CA ARG A 317 156.24 -63.57 -67.85
C ARG A 317 155.53 -62.20 -67.26
N SER A 318 154.55 -61.87 -66.28
CA SER A 318 153.36 -62.28 -65.29
C SER A 318 152.73 -61.04 -64.39
N LEU A 319 151.66 -60.75 -63.47
CA LEU A 319 150.30 -61.09 -62.70
C LEU A 319 149.67 -59.79 -61.86
N MET A 320 148.62 -59.47 -60.95
CA MET A 320 147.29 -59.80 -60.13
C MET A 320 146.68 -58.50 -59.27
N THR A 321 145.60 -58.15 -58.41
CA THR A 321 144.20 -58.39 -57.67
C THR A 321 143.61 -57.05 -56.88
N MET A 322 142.53 -56.67 -56.03
CA MET A 322 141.17 -56.93 -55.25
C MET A 322 140.54 -55.59 -54.50
N ASP A 323 139.45 -55.22 -53.67
CA ASP A 323 138.06 -55.56 -52.99
C ASP A 323 137.20 -54.34 -52.21
N GLY A 324 136.02 -54.43 -51.42
CA GLY A 324 135.21 -53.29 -50.66
C GLY A 324 133.76 -53.40 -49.87
N LEU A 325 133.14 -52.40 -49.07
CA LEU A 325 131.80 -52.44 -48.20
C LEU A 325 130.88 -51.13 -47.73
N ARG A 326 129.89 -51.12 -46.71
CA ARG A 326 128.61 -50.21 -46.49
C ARG A 326 127.72 -50.05 -45.08
N GLU A 327 126.92 -48.94 -44.72
CA GLU A 327 125.53 -48.74 -43.93
C GLU A 327 125.17 -47.81 -42.60
N HIS A 328 123.95 -47.12 -42.38
CA HIS A 328 123.18 -46.62 -41.09
C HIS A 328 121.75 -45.90 -41.25
N GLU A 329 120.89 -45.69 -40.19
CA GLU A 329 119.58 -44.90 -40.23
C GLU A 329 119.11 -43.98 -39.01
N GLU A 330 118.11 -44.34 -38.17
CA GLU A 330 116.95 -43.48 -37.70
C GLU A 330 117.02 -42.66 -36.34
N THR A 331 116.00 -42.77 -35.43
CA THR A 331 115.69 -42.14 -34.10
C THR A 331 114.65 -40.98 -33.95
N LEU A 332 114.13 -40.35 -35.00
CA LEU A 332 113.48 -39.01 -34.88
C LEU A 332 111.93 -38.93 -34.76
N ARG A 333 111.18 -40.04 -34.75
CA ARG A 333 109.70 -40.01 -34.93
C ARG A 333 108.80 -39.85 -33.69
N LYS A 334 109.30 -39.66 -32.46
CA LYS A 334 108.47 -39.80 -31.22
C LYS A 334 108.01 -38.53 -30.47
N ASP A 335 108.53 -37.33 -30.76
CA ASP A 335 108.33 -36.15 -29.88
C ASP A 335 107.15 -35.21 -30.20
N LEU A 336 106.34 -35.50 -31.22
CA LEU A 336 105.34 -34.55 -31.75
C LEU A 336 103.89 -34.76 -31.29
N GLU A 337 103.52 -35.91 -30.74
CA GLU A 337 102.11 -36.21 -30.41
C GLU A 337 101.71 -35.84 -28.98
N SER A 338 102.66 -35.80 -28.04
CA SER A 338 102.42 -35.59 -26.59
C SER A 338 102.00 -34.15 -26.19
N LYS A 339 101.71 -33.27 -27.15
CA LYS A 339 101.44 -31.83 -26.93
C LYS A 339 99.98 -31.41 -27.13
N LYS A 340 99.11 -32.22 -27.74
CA LYS A 340 97.70 -31.82 -27.99
C LYS A 340 96.76 -32.03 -26.79
N GLU A 341 96.96 -33.09 -26.01
CA GLU A 341 96.07 -33.45 -24.88
C GLU A 341 96.12 -32.50 -23.68
N ARG A 342 97.16 -31.65 -23.57
CA ARG A 342 97.46 -30.90 -22.34
C ARG A 342 96.73 -29.56 -22.19
N ASP A 343 95.99 -29.11 -23.19
CA ASP A 343 95.29 -27.82 -23.15
C ASP A 343 93.77 -27.93 -23.00
N HIS A 344 93.17 -29.09 -23.28
CA HIS A 344 91.72 -29.28 -23.12
C HIS A 344 91.28 -29.24 -21.63
N ILE A 345 92.08 -29.84 -20.73
CA ILE A 345 91.77 -29.95 -19.29
C ILE A 345 91.86 -28.61 -18.55
N LYS A 346 92.64 -27.64 -19.06
CA LYS A 346 92.81 -26.33 -18.40
C LYS A 346 91.58 -25.42 -18.54
N PHE A 347 90.75 -25.61 -19.56
CA PHE A 347 89.62 -24.73 -19.84
C PHE A 347 88.44 -24.94 -18.87
N GLN A 348 88.17 -26.18 -18.44
CA GLN A 348 87.05 -26.48 -17.54
C GLN A 348 87.24 -25.94 -16.11
N ASN A 349 88.47 -25.93 -15.60
CA ASN A 349 88.78 -25.49 -14.23
C ASN A 349 88.62 -23.97 -14.00
N LEU A 350 88.51 -23.16 -15.06
CA LEU A 350 88.29 -21.71 -14.94
C LEU A 350 86.81 -21.34 -14.73
N LEU A 351 85.87 -22.20 -15.16
CA LEU A 351 84.43 -21.95 -15.01
C LEU A 351 83.92 -22.27 -13.59
N THR A 352 84.57 -23.18 -12.87
CA THR A 352 84.18 -23.61 -11.52
C THR A 352 84.63 -22.64 -10.40
N ASN A 353 85.66 -21.84 -10.65
CA ASN A 353 86.19 -20.88 -9.67
C ASN A 353 85.49 -19.52 -9.69
N LYS A 354 84.83 -19.14 -10.79
CA LYS A 354 84.07 -17.87 -10.88
C LYS A 354 82.87 -17.86 -9.91
N ARG A 355 82.06 -18.94 -9.92
CA ARG A 355 80.84 -19.04 -9.10
C ARG A 355 81.11 -18.98 -7.59
N LYS A 356 82.19 -19.61 -7.12
CA LYS A 356 82.54 -19.67 -5.68
C LYS A 356 82.92 -18.32 -5.06
N LEU A 357 83.40 -17.38 -5.88
CA LEU A 357 83.70 -16.01 -5.43
C LEU A 357 82.49 -15.08 -5.51
N GLU A 358 81.41 -15.50 -6.19
CA GLU A 358 80.15 -14.77 -6.26
C GLU A 358 79.31 -15.07 -4.99
N ASP A 359 79.23 -16.35 -4.59
CA ASP A 359 78.54 -16.80 -3.37
C ASP A 359 79.15 -16.22 -2.05
N GLU A 360 80.48 -16.05 -1.98
CA GLU A 360 81.17 -15.55 -0.78
C GLU A 360 80.96 -14.05 -0.51
N MET A 361 80.51 -13.27 -1.50
CA MET A 361 80.20 -11.84 -1.32
C MET A 361 78.83 -11.59 -0.70
N GLU A 362 77.82 -12.42 -1.00
CA GLU A 362 76.47 -12.25 -0.47
C GLU A 362 76.40 -12.56 1.04
N SER A 363 77.13 -13.60 1.47
CA SER A 363 77.23 -13.99 2.89
C SER A 363 77.76 -12.84 3.76
N ARG A 364 78.83 -12.16 3.34
CA ARG A 364 79.48 -11.08 4.11
C ARG A 364 78.70 -9.77 4.17
N LEU A 365 77.60 -9.64 3.42
CA LEU A 365 76.65 -8.52 3.55
C LEU A 365 75.55 -8.78 4.60
N HIS A 366 75.32 -10.04 5.01
CA HIS A 366 74.30 -10.39 6.00
C HIS A 366 74.79 -10.20 7.45
N ASP A 367 76.04 -10.58 7.76
CA ASP A 367 76.58 -10.57 9.13
C ASP A 367 76.72 -9.17 9.77
N ALA A 368 76.62 -8.10 8.98
CA ALA A 368 76.74 -6.72 9.46
C ALA A 368 75.51 -6.18 10.22
N MET A 369 74.37 -6.90 10.23
CA MET A 369 73.08 -6.38 10.75
C MET A 369 72.61 -6.97 12.10
N ALA A 370 73.54 -7.38 12.98
CA ALA A 370 73.22 -8.18 14.17
C ALA A 370 73.50 -7.55 15.57
N THR A 371 73.67 -6.22 15.73
CA THR A 371 73.96 -5.61 17.06
C THR A 371 73.19 -4.32 17.45
N LYS A 372 71.87 -4.42 17.74
CA LYS A 372 71.16 -3.48 18.67
C LYS A 372 69.75 -3.89 19.13
N SER A 373 69.56 -5.16 19.49
CA SER A 373 68.25 -5.76 19.84
C SER A 373 67.40 -4.93 20.84
N SER A 374 68.01 -4.34 21.88
CA SER A 374 67.26 -3.70 22.98
C SER A 374 66.80 -2.25 22.76
N ILE A 375 67.29 -1.56 21.71
CA ILE A 375 66.78 -0.22 21.33
C ILE A 375 65.67 -0.35 20.28
N ASN A 376 65.64 -1.47 19.55
CA ASN A 376 64.71 -1.68 18.45
C ASN A 376 63.24 -1.71 18.89
N ASN A 377 62.81 -2.33 19.99
CA ASN A 377 61.35 -2.49 20.20
C ASN A 377 60.53 -1.17 20.33
N LEU A 378 61.15 -0.07 20.77
CA LEU A 378 60.55 1.27 20.73
C LEU A 378 60.98 2.07 19.49
N GLY A 379 62.25 1.96 19.08
CA GLY A 379 62.76 2.58 17.86
C GLY A 379 62.01 2.13 16.61
N GLN A 380 61.74 0.83 16.49
CA GLN A 380 61.05 0.13 15.41
C GLN A 380 59.55 0.44 15.39
N LYS A 381 58.87 0.67 16.52
CA LYS A 381 57.49 1.20 16.50
C LYS A 381 57.47 2.65 16.02
N ARG A 382 58.37 3.51 16.51
CA ARG A 382 58.50 4.90 16.01
C ARG A 382 58.93 4.95 14.55
N PHE A 383 59.79 4.02 14.12
CA PHE A 383 60.27 3.88 12.75
C PHE A 383 59.22 3.24 11.84
N GLN A 384 58.40 2.30 12.29
CA GLN A 384 57.24 1.80 11.53
C GLN A 384 56.15 2.87 11.39
N MET A 385 55.97 3.75 12.38
CA MET A 385 55.07 4.90 12.26
C MET A 385 55.65 5.98 11.35
N LEU A 386 56.95 6.30 11.45
CA LEU A 386 57.61 7.24 10.53
C LEU A 386 57.82 6.66 9.12
N GLN A 387 57.96 5.35 8.97
CA GLN A 387 57.92 4.68 7.67
C GLN A 387 56.49 4.66 7.14
N ARG A 388 55.46 4.32 7.92
CA ARG A 388 54.07 4.47 7.45
C ARG A 388 53.76 5.91 7.05
N ASN A 389 54.19 6.91 7.81
CA ASN A 389 53.98 8.31 7.43
C ASN A 389 54.78 8.66 6.17
N ARG A 390 56.07 8.30 6.09
CA ARG A 390 56.88 8.50 4.86
C ARG A 390 56.45 7.66 3.68
N GLU A 391 55.74 6.54 3.89
CA GLU A 391 55.12 5.72 2.85
C GLU A 391 53.78 6.28 2.44
N LEU A 392 53.06 6.99 3.30
CA LEU A 392 51.84 7.73 2.96
C LEU A 392 52.19 9.06 2.30
N GLU A 393 53.21 9.77 2.77
CA GLU A 393 53.84 10.94 2.12
C GLU A 393 54.45 10.54 0.77
N ARG A 394 55.16 9.40 0.68
CA ARG A 394 55.67 8.87 -0.59
C ARG A 394 54.53 8.38 -1.49
N LYS A 395 53.48 7.73 -0.96
CA LYS A 395 52.32 7.36 -1.77
C LYS A 395 51.52 8.58 -2.22
N LEU A 396 51.45 9.63 -1.41
CA LEU A 396 50.89 10.93 -1.83
C LEU A 396 51.77 11.53 -2.91
N ALA A 397 53.08 11.61 -2.75
CA ALA A 397 53.99 12.08 -3.79
C ALA A 397 53.99 11.18 -5.05
N GLU A 398 53.79 9.87 -4.93
CA GLU A 398 53.64 8.92 -6.05
C GLU A 398 52.28 9.09 -6.73
N GLN A 399 51.21 9.36 -5.97
CA GLN A 399 49.87 9.69 -6.50
C GLN A 399 49.86 11.08 -7.14
N GLU A 400 50.52 12.07 -6.56
CA GLU A 400 50.65 13.43 -7.07
C GLU A 400 51.55 13.46 -8.32
N ASN A 401 52.65 12.68 -8.35
CA ASN A 401 53.45 12.49 -9.57
C ASN A 401 52.73 11.61 -10.60
N ALA A 402 51.87 10.67 -10.19
CA ALA A 402 51.02 9.92 -11.13
C ALA A 402 49.90 10.79 -11.69
N ILE A 403 49.30 11.67 -10.89
CA ILE A 403 48.32 12.67 -11.31
C ILE A 403 49.00 13.70 -12.22
N ALA A 404 50.15 14.24 -11.83
CA ALA A 404 50.95 15.14 -12.68
C ALA A 404 51.44 14.46 -13.96
N GLY A 405 51.77 13.17 -13.90
CA GLY A 405 52.12 12.36 -15.06
C GLY A 405 50.92 11.98 -15.93
N VAL A 406 49.72 11.90 -15.37
CA VAL A 406 48.46 11.72 -16.11
C VAL A 406 47.97 13.04 -16.70
N THR A 407 48.13 14.18 -16.01
CA THR A 407 47.82 15.50 -16.57
C THR A 407 48.86 15.93 -17.60
N LEU A 408 50.14 15.58 -17.43
CA LEU A 408 51.12 15.66 -18.52
C LEU A 408 50.71 14.77 -19.68
N LYS A 409 50.45 13.47 -19.47
CA LYS A 409 49.94 12.60 -20.56
C LYS A 409 48.64 13.09 -21.20
N LEU A 410 47.76 13.78 -20.47
CA LEU A 410 46.56 14.40 -21.04
C LEU A 410 46.90 15.66 -21.83
N CYS A 411 47.82 16.50 -21.37
CA CYS A 411 48.34 17.65 -22.12
C CYS A 411 49.13 17.21 -23.36
N ASP A 412 49.91 16.14 -23.26
CA ASP A 412 50.66 15.50 -24.33
C ASP A 412 49.68 14.85 -25.32
N CYS A 413 48.65 14.13 -24.85
CA CYS A 413 47.57 13.63 -25.71
C CYS A 413 46.75 14.77 -26.34
N ASP A 414 46.51 15.89 -25.66
CA ASP A 414 45.83 17.06 -26.22
C ASP A 414 46.73 17.87 -27.17
N ALA A 415 48.05 17.75 -27.05
CA ALA A 415 49.02 18.25 -28.01
C ALA A 415 49.07 17.31 -29.23
N ASP A 416 49.26 16.00 -29.04
CA ASP A 416 49.15 14.97 -30.07
C ASP A 416 47.80 15.05 -30.81
N ILE A 417 46.68 15.31 -30.12
CA ILE A 417 45.36 15.48 -30.74
C ILE A 417 45.26 16.79 -31.54
N LYS A 418 46.01 17.84 -31.19
CA LYS A 418 46.12 19.07 -32.01
C LYS A 418 47.04 18.80 -33.20
N ASP A 419 48.24 18.27 -32.98
CA ASP A 419 49.20 17.91 -34.02
C ASP A 419 48.63 16.87 -34.99
N LEU A 420 47.77 15.95 -34.54
CA LEU A 420 47.01 15.01 -35.38
C LEU A 420 45.84 15.66 -36.10
N LYS A 421 45.20 16.71 -35.55
CA LYS A 421 44.17 17.50 -36.28
C LYS A 421 44.81 18.40 -37.32
N ASP A 422 45.89 19.07 -36.97
CA ASP A 422 46.65 19.96 -37.85
C ASP A 422 47.34 19.15 -38.94
N SER A 423 47.98 18.01 -38.62
CA SER A 423 48.53 17.11 -39.64
C SER A 423 47.46 16.32 -40.41
N LEU A 424 46.25 16.12 -39.88
CA LEU A 424 45.11 15.64 -40.68
C LEU A 424 44.67 16.73 -41.66
N GLN A 425 44.49 17.98 -41.22
CA GLN A 425 44.14 19.11 -42.06
C GLN A 425 45.22 19.38 -43.13
N ASP A 426 46.49 19.20 -42.78
CA ASP A 426 47.61 19.30 -43.70
C ASP A 426 47.70 18.08 -44.63
N ALA A 427 47.36 16.88 -44.17
CA ALA A 427 47.19 15.70 -45.03
C ALA A 427 45.99 15.85 -45.97
N GLU A 428 44.91 16.52 -45.55
CA GLU A 428 43.75 16.82 -46.38
C GLU A 428 44.05 17.91 -47.41
N SER A 429 44.74 18.99 -47.02
CA SER A 429 45.18 20.04 -47.95
C SER A 429 46.18 19.47 -48.97
N ARG A 430 47.15 18.67 -48.52
CA ARG A 430 48.07 17.91 -49.39
C ARG A 430 47.31 16.90 -50.25
N ARG A 431 46.28 16.22 -49.75
CA ARG A 431 45.43 15.30 -50.55
C ARG A 431 44.60 16.05 -51.59
N GLN A 432 44.15 17.27 -51.31
CA GLN A 432 43.50 18.14 -52.30
C GLN A 432 44.50 18.61 -53.37
N MET A 433 45.66 19.14 -52.98
CA MET A 433 46.72 19.56 -53.92
C MET A 433 47.27 18.39 -54.74
N VAL A 434 47.50 17.23 -54.14
CA VAL A 434 47.88 15.98 -54.84
C VAL A 434 46.72 15.49 -55.70
N GLY A 435 45.46 15.66 -55.29
CA GLY A 435 44.29 15.36 -56.13
C GLY A 435 44.18 16.28 -57.36
N GLU A 436 44.55 17.55 -57.24
CA GLU A 436 44.64 18.47 -58.38
C GLU A 436 45.86 18.19 -59.26
N ALA A 437 47.02 17.88 -58.65
CA ALA A 437 48.21 17.47 -59.35
C ALA A 437 47.97 16.14 -60.09
N LEU A 438 47.25 15.18 -59.49
CA LEU A 438 46.82 13.95 -60.14
C LEU A 438 45.84 14.26 -61.28
N LYS A 439 44.86 15.17 -61.10
CA LYS A 439 44.00 15.63 -62.20
C LYS A 439 44.76 16.36 -63.32
N LYS A 440 45.94 16.97 -63.05
CA LYS A 440 46.83 17.56 -64.07
C LYS A 440 47.64 16.44 -64.76
N ALA A 441 48.34 15.62 -63.98
CA ALA A 441 49.09 14.46 -64.41
C ALA A 441 48.23 13.43 -65.17
N GLU A 442 46.94 13.27 -64.86
CA GLU A 442 46.00 12.44 -65.63
C GLU A 442 45.64 13.06 -66.98
N ARG A 443 45.55 14.39 -67.09
CA ARG A 443 45.35 15.06 -68.39
C ARG A 443 46.62 14.96 -69.24
N GLU A 444 47.77 15.15 -68.60
CA GLU A 444 49.10 14.97 -69.21
C GLU A 444 49.34 13.49 -69.58
N LEU A 445 48.90 12.52 -68.77
CA LEU A 445 48.96 11.09 -69.08
C LEU A 445 47.98 10.75 -70.20
N ARG A 446 46.73 11.23 -70.21
CA ARG A 446 45.79 11.02 -71.33
C ARG A 446 46.30 11.64 -72.64
N ASN A 447 47.04 12.74 -72.57
CA ASN A 447 47.72 13.33 -73.72
C ASN A 447 49.00 12.55 -74.10
N SER A 448 49.74 12.04 -73.12
CA SER A 448 50.90 11.18 -73.31
C SER A 448 50.50 9.81 -73.85
N ASP A 449 49.32 9.28 -73.53
CA ASP A 449 48.72 8.05 -74.06
C ASP A 449 48.29 8.24 -75.50
N ARG A 450 47.81 9.43 -75.87
CA ARG A 450 47.56 9.78 -77.28
C ARG A 450 48.87 9.84 -78.07
N LEU A 451 49.90 10.47 -77.50
CA LEU A 451 51.25 10.49 -78.06
C LEU A 451 51.91 9.10 -78.08
N LEU A 452 51.71 8.27 -77.06
CA LEU A 452 52.21 6.90 -76.98
C LEU A 452 51.49 6.01 -77.96
N LYS A 453 50.18 6.16 -78.20
CA LYS A 453 49.48 5.42 -79.27
C LYS A 453 49.95 5.83 -80.66
N LEU A 454 50.23 7.12 -80.87
CA LEU A 454 50.88 7.62 -82.10
C LEU A 454 52.32 7.12 -82.24
N LYS A 455 53.06 6.95 -81.14
CA LYS A 455 54.44 6.43 -81.14
C LYS A 455 54.49 4.91 -81.20
N GLN A 456 53.52 4.21 -80.63
CA GLN A 456 53.33 2.77 -80.76
C GLN A 456 53.00 2.42 -82.21
N SER A 457 52.09 3.13 -82.89
CA SER A 457 51.89 2.87 -84.33
C SER A 457 53.13 3.14 -85.20
N GLN A 458 54.06 4.00 -84.75
CA GLN A 458 55.38 4.15 -85.37
C GLN A 458 56.37 3.04 -84.97
N VAL A 459 56.32 2.56 -83.73
CA VAL A 459 57.16 1.47 -83.20
C VAL A 459 56.72 0.11 -83.73
N ASP A 460 55.42 -0.19 -83.86
CA ASP A 460 54.87 -1.38 -84.51
C ASP A 460 55.36 -1.47 -85.98
N GLY A 461 55.44 -0.32 -86.66
CA GLY A 461 56.00 -0.20 -88.01
C GLY A 461 57.53 -0.35 -88.09
N LEU A 462 58.24 -0.28 -86.96
CA LEU A 462 59.67 -0.57 -86.83
C LEU A 462 59.94 -1.97 -86.27
N GLN A 463 59.07 -2.50 -85.43
CA GLN A 463 59.15 -3.86 -84.90
C GLN A 463 58.90 -4.88 -86.00
N LYS A 464 57.94 -4.66 -86.91
CA LYS A 464 57.82 -5.52 -88.12
C LYS A 464 59.13 -5.61 -88.90
N ARG A 465 59.81 -4.47 -89.10
CA ARG A 465 61.12 -4.40 -89.77
C ARG A 465 62.28 -4.99 -88.95
N LEU A 466 62.07 -5.26 -87.66
CA LEU A 466 63.03 -5.92 -86.77
C LEU A 466 62.76 -7.43 -86.72
N ASP A 467 61.49 -7.84 -86.70
CA ASP A 467 61.05 -9.23 -86.79
C ASP A 467 61.48 -9.82 -88.15
N ASP A 468 61.36 -9.04 -89.24
CA ASP A 468 61.92 -9.35 -90.57
C ASP A 468 63.46 -9.57 -90.57
N LEU A 469 64.18 -9.07 -89.55
CA LEU A 469 65.64 -9.21 -89.37
C LEU A 469 66.03 -10.22 -88.28
N ILE A 470 65.08 -10.68 -87.46
CA ILE A 470 65.29 -11.70 -86.41
C ILE A 470 65.02 -13.12 -86.95
N ALA A 471 64.48 -13.23 -88.17
CA ALA A 471 64.18 -14.50 -88.84
C ALA A 471 65.41 -15.36 -89.23
N ASP A 472 66.65 -14.87 -89.06
CA ASP A 472 67.90 -15.62 -89.30
C ASP A 472 68.43 -16.26 -87.99
N PRO A 473 68.40 -17.61 -87.83
CA PRO A 473 68.65 -18.27 -86.55
C PRO A 473 70.09 -18.79 -86.36
N GLY A 474 70.70 -18.57 -85.18
CA GLY A 474 71.99 -19.19 -84.85
C GLY A 474 72.47 -19.06 -83.39
N ARG A 475 72.75 -20.23 -82.77
CA ARG A 475 73.23 -20.47 -81.39
C ARG A 475 72.20 -20.33 -80.25
N GLY A 476 72.26 -21.16 -79.19
CA GLY A 476 73.13 -22.32 -79.01
C GLY A 476 73.31 -22.77 -77.55
N GLU A 477 72.42 -23.65 -77.08
CA GLU A 477 72.51 -24.64 -75.97
C GLU A 477 73.02 -24.25 -74.56
N TYR A 478 73.80 -23.18 -74.34
CA TYR A 478 74.45 -22.91 -73.05
C TYR A 478 73.53 -22.44 -71.91
N ASP A 479 72.23 -22.19 -72.16
CA ASP A 479 71.32 -21.58 -71.16
C ASP A 479 70.37 -22.56 -70.43
N HIS A 480 70.43 -23.87 -70.70
CA HIS A 480 69.50 -24.82 -70.07
C HIS A 480 69.87 -25.17 -68.62
N LEU A 481 71.15 -25.44 -68.32
CA LEU A 481 71.64 -25.75 -66.96
C LEU A 481 71.69 -24.51 -66.05
N THR A 482 72.01 -23.34 -66.59
CA THR A 482 71.82 -22.05 -65.90
C THR A 482 70.33 -21.83 -65.61
N GLY A 483 69.44 -22.19 -66.53
CA GLY A 483 68.00 -22.16 -66.36
C GLY A 483 67.50 -23.01 -65.18
N THR A 484 67.94 -24.27 -65.04
CA THR A 484 67.49 -25.14 -63.93
C THR A 484 68.01 -24.65 -62.57
N ILE A 485 69.27 -24.19 -62.48
CA ILE A 485 69.81 -23.61 -61.25
C ILE A 485 69.07 -22.32 -60.85
N LYS A 486 68.71 -21.46 -61.82
CA LYS A 486 67.88 -20.27 -61.57
C LYS A 486 66.48 -20.64 -61.04
N ARG A 487 65.84 -21.68 -61.59
CA ARG A 487 64.54 -22.19 -61.12
C ARG A 487 64.61 -22.67 -59.67
N LEU A 488 65.53 -23.60 -59.35
CA LEU A 488 65.65 -24.16 -58.00
C LEU A 488 65.96 -23.09 -56.94
N LYS A 489 66.76 -22.06 -57.26
CA LYS A 489 66.97 -20.92 -56.37
C LYS A 489 65.68 -20.12 -56.14
N LYS A 490 64.92 -19.82 -57.20
CA LYS A 490 63.61 -19.17 -57.10
C LYS A 490 62.62 -19.98 -56.26
N ASP A 491 62.58 -21.30 -56.42
CA ASP A 491 61.68 -22.17 -55.64
C ASP A 491 62.02 -22.14 -54.14
N ILE A 492 63.31 -22.16 -53.79
CA ILE A 492 63.79 -22.00 -52.40
C ILE A 492 63.43 -20.61 -51.85
N GLU A 493 63.57 -19.55 -52.64
CA GLU A 493 63.19 -18.19 -52.25
C GLU A 493 61.68 -18.02 -52.09
N GLU A 494 60.87 -18.68 -52.94
CA GLU A 494 59.43 -18.73 -52.78
C GLU A 494 59.01 -19.49 -51.51
N VAL A 495 59.62 -20.64 -51.20
CA VAL A 495 59.36 -21.38 -49.95
C VAL A 495 59.77 -20.54 -48.73
N ARG A 496 60.92 -19.86 -48.77
CA ARG A 496 61.34 -18.91 -47.72
C ARG A 496 60.38 -17.72 -47.59
N SER A 497 59.84 -17.21 -48.70
CA SER A 497 58.82 -16.16 -48.72
C SER A 497 57.50 -16.62 -48.11
N ARG A 498 57.04 -17.84 -48.46
CA ARG A 498 55.84 -18.49 -47.87
C ARG A 498 56.02 -18.68 -46.36
N HIS A 499 57.16 -19.22 -45.92
CA HIS A 499 57.46 -19.39 -44.48
C HIS A 499 57.47 -18.05 -43.72
N ARG A 500 58.12 -17.00 -44.25
CA ARG A 500 58.09 -15.64 -43.67
C ARG A 500 56.68 -15.06 -43.61
N LYS A 501 55.81 -15.36 -44.58
CA LYS A 501 54.39 -14.95 -44.55
C LYS A 501 53.63 -15.70 -43.45
N SER A 502 53.79 -17.02 -43.34
CA SER A 502 53.18 -17.82 -42.27
C SER A 502 53.65 -17.40 -40.88
N GLN A 503 54.94 -17.10 -40.70
CA GLN A 503 55.49 -16.58 -39.44
C GLN A 503 54.88 -15.22 -39.06
N LYS A 504 54.71 -14.30 -40.03
CA LYS A 504 54.03 -13.02 -39.82
C LYS A 504 52.54 -13.16 -39.52
N LEU A 505 51.86 -14.16 -40.10
CA LEU A 505 50.47 -14.48 -39.78
C LEU A 505 50.34 -15.08 -38.38
N TRP A 506 51.24 -15.97 -37.99
CA TRP A 506 51.27 -16.57 -36.65
C TRP A 506 51.54 -15.53 -35.56
N LEU A 507 52.51 -14.62 -35.77
CA LEU A 507 52.77 -13.52 -34.82
C LEU A 507 51.58 -12.55 -34.70
N ARG A 508 50.84 -12.29 -35.79
CA ARG A 508 49.57 -11.53 -35.71
C ARG A 508 48.54 -12.27 -34.88
N LEU A 509 48.24 -13.53 -35.23
CA LEU A 509 47.27 -14.35 -34.48
C LEU A 509 47.65 -14.53 -33.01
N GLN A 510 48.94 -14.48 -32.67
CA GLN A 510 49.41 -14.46 -31.28
C GLN A 510 49.11 -13.11 -30.60
N ASN A 511 49.38 -11.97 -31.25
CA ASN A 511 49.00 -10.65 -30.75
C ASN A 511 47.48 -10.52 -30.62
N ASP A 512 46.72 -10.88 -31.67
CA ASP A 512 45.25 -10.87 -31.69
C ASP A 512 44.67 -11.69 -30.51
N LEU A 513 45.32 -12.82 -30.17
CA LEU A 513 44.96 -13.66 -29.02
C LEU A 513 45.31 -13.02 -27.66
N VAL A 514 46.45 -12.33 -27.56
CA VAL A 514 46.84 -11.59 -26.35
C VAL A 514 45.88 -10.42 -26.13
N GLU A 515 45.64 -9.59 -27.14
CA GLU A 515 44.68 -8.47 -27.12
C GLU A 515 43.27 -8.96 -26.75
N ALA A 516 42.82 -10.10 -27.31
CA ALA A 516 41.55 -10.71 -26.92
C ALA A 516 41.53 -11.24 -25.47
N SER A 517 42.67 -11.71 -24.95
CA SER A 517 42.80 -12.17 -23.55
C SER A 517 42.80 -11.01 -22.55
N GLU A 518 43.43 -9.88 -22.89
CA GLU A 518 43.40 -8.65 -22.11
C GLU A 518 42.00 -8.01 -22.15
N ALA A 519 41.37 -7.96 -23.33
CA ALA A 519 39.98 -7.52 -23.46
C ALA A 519 39.01 -8.39 -22.65
N LYS A 520 39.23 -9.72 -22.59
CA LYS A 520 38.48 -10.63 -21.72
C LYS A 520 38.68 -10.31 -20.24
N ALA A 521 39.94 -10.15 -19.79
CA ALA A 521 40.25 -9.83 -18.40
C ALA A 521 39.62 -8.50 -17.96
N ASN A 522 39.72 -7.47 -18.79
CA ASN A 522 39.10 -6.16 -18.57
C ASN A 522 37.56 -6.25 -18.52
N ALA A 523 36.95 -7.09 -19.37
CA ALA A 523 35.50 -7.33 -19.33
C ALA A 523 35.06 -8.10 -18.08
N GLU A 524 35.87 -9.06 -17.60
CA GLU A 524 35.64 -9.77 -16.35
C GLU A 524 35.75 -8.83 -15.14
N GLU A 525 36.77 -7.97 -15.06
CA GLU A 525 36.92 -6.96 -14.01
C GLU A 525 35.73 -5.97 -14.00
N GLN A 526 35.32 -5.45 -15.16
CA GLN A 526 34.13 -4.61 -15.26
C GLN A 526 32.88 -5.34 -14.77
N LEU A 527 32.71 -6.62 -15.12
CA LEU A 527 31.56 -7.43 -14.71
C LEU A 527 31.57 -7.68 -13.19
N HIS A 528 32.74 -7.85 -12.57
CA HIS A 528 32.89 -7.83 -11.11
C HIS A 528 32.47 -6.47 -10.51
N ALA A 529 32.97 -5.35 -11.02
CA ALA A 529 32.57 -4.02 -10.56
C ALA A 529 31.06 -3.73 -10.76
N TRP A 530 30.41 -4.36 -11.75
CA TRP A 530 28.94 -4.30 -11.93
C TRP A 530 28.19 -5.18 -10.92
N ARG A 531 28.71 -6.38 -10.57
CA ARG A 531 28.15 -7.21 -9.49
C ARG A 531 28.19 -6.48 -8.16
N ASP A 532 29.31 -5.84 -7.82
CA ASP A 532 29.49 -5.14 -6.55
C ASP A 532 28.55 -3.93 -6.45
N LYS A 533 28.39 -3.16 -7.54
CA LYS A 533 27.37 -2.11 -7.64
C LYS A 533 25.95 -2.67 -7.48
N ALA A 534 25.64 -3.81 -8.07
CA ALA A 534 24.32 -4.44 -7.95
C ALA A 534 24.04 -4.89 -6.50
N LEU A 535 25.04 -5.47 -5.80
CA LEU A 535 24.93 -5.81 -4.38
C LEU A 535 24.67 -4.56 -3.53
N LEU A 536 25.44 -3.48 -3.72
CA LEU A 536 25.23 -2.20 -3.02
C LEU A 536 23.83 -1.60 -3.29
N PHE A 537 23.28 -1.76 -4.50
CA PHE A 537 21.91 -1.35 -4.81
C PHE A 537 20.86 -2.26 -4.14
N VAL A 538 21.12 -3.56 -3.99
CA VAL A 538 20.24 -4.48 -3.24
C VAL A 538 20.26 -4.17 -1.74
N GLU A 539 21.44 -3.97 -1.14
CA GLU A 539 21.56 -3.54 0.26
C GLU A 539 20.87 -2.21 0.52
N ARG A 540 21.09 -1.22 -0.36
CA ARG A 540 20.40 0.07 -0.26
C ARG A 540 18.89 -0.08 -0.43
N LYS A 541 18.41 -0.92 -1.37
CA LYS A 541 16.98 -1.20 -1.52
C LYS A 541 16.41 -1.81 -0.25
N LEU A 542 17.06 -2.82 0.32
CA LEU A 542 16.63 -3.48 1.56
C LEU A 542 16.53 -2.48 2.72
N ARG A 543 17.50 -1.58 2.85
CA ARG A 543 17.47 -0.50 3.85
C ARG A 543 16.31 0.47 3.61
N MET A 544 16.15 0.98 2.40
CA MET A 544 15.01 1.86 2.06
C MET A 544 13.66 1.18 2.30
N THR A 545 13.53 -0.15 2.08
CA THR A 545 12.28 -0.88 2.37
C THR A 545 12.05 -1.11 3.85
N ALA A 546 13.09 -1.17 4.69
CA ALA A 546 12.95 -1.19 6.13
C ALA A 546 12.51 0.20 6.65
N GLU A 547 13.22 1.26 6.23
CA GLU A 547 12.87 2.65 6.54
C GLU A 547 11.42 2.99 6.14
N LEU A 548 10.95 2.51 4.97
CA LEU A 548 9.55 2.65 4.56
C LEU A 548 8.57 1.84 5.43
N ALA A 549 8.93 0.62 5.86
CA ALA A 549 8.08 -0.19 6.73
C ALA A 549 7.94 0.41 8.14
N ASP A 550 9.01 1.03 8.66
CA ASP A 550 9.00 1.76 9.92
C ASP A 550 8.09 3.00 9.83
N VAL A 551 8.24 3.81 8.77
CA VAL A 551 7.37 4.98 8.50
C VAL A 551 5.91 4.56 8.27
N GLU A 552 5.64 3.46 7.58
CA GLU A 552 4.30 2.87 7.51
C GLU A 552 3.75 2.47 8.89
N GLY A 553 4.61 2.02 9.80
CA GLY A 553 4.29 1.75 11.19
C GLY A 553 3.87 3.02 11.95
N GLU A 554 4.64 4.10 11.80
CA GLU A 554 4.34 5.42 12.38
C GLU A 554 3.03 6.01 11.83
N ILE A 555 2.78 5.86 10.52
CA ILE A 555 1.50 6.27 9.89
C ILE A 555 0.34 5.45 10.49
N LYS A 556 0.47 4.12 10.58
CA LYS A 556 -0.56 3.24 11.17
C LYS A 556 -0.76 3.47 12.68
N PHE A 557 0.24 4.00 13.38
CA PHE A 557 0.13 4.42 14.78
C PHE A 557 -0.56 5.79 14.92
N THR A 558 -0.14 6.79 14.15
CA THR A 558 -0.76 8.13 14.16
C THR A 558 -2.22 8.09 13.67
N GLU A 559 -2.55 7.26 12.68
CA GLU A 559 -3.94 6.98 12.29
C GLU A 559 -4.79 6.45 13.44
N LYS A 560 -4.25 5.53 14.27
CA LYS A 560 -4.97 5.01 15.44
C LYS A 560 -5.21 6.13 16.46
N GLY A 561 -4.19 6.95 16.73
CA GLY A 561 -4.32 8.13 17.58
C GLY A 561 -5.37 9.13 17.07
N VAL A 562 -5.41 9.40 15.76
CA VAL A 562 -6.45 10.24 15.14
C VAL A 562 -7.84 9.60 15.28
N LYS A 563 -7.97 8.29 15.04
CA LYS A 563 -9.22 7.52 15.23
C LYS A 563 -9.64 7.44 16.71
N GLU A 564 -8.72 7.63 17.66
CA GLU A 564 -9.00 7.75 19.10
C GLU A 564 -9.44 9.16 19.48
N MET A 565 -8.75 10.20 18.99
CA MET A 565 -9.19 11.59 19.17
C MET A 565 -10.55 11.86 18.52
N GLN A 566 -10.84 11.27 17.35
CA GLN A 566 -12.16 11.36 16.71
C GLN A 566 -13.26 10.72 17.57
N ARG A 567 -13.01 9.55 18.17
CA ARG A 567 -13.95 8.92 19.13
C ARG A 567 -14.12 9.78 20.39
N ALA A 568 -13.04 10.35 20.91
CA ALA A 568 -13.10 11.25 22.06
C ALA A 568 -13.87 12.56 21.75
N LEU A 569 -13.70 13.14 20.56
CA LEU A 569 -14.45 14.31 20.10
C LEU A 569 -15.93 14.00 19.87
N LEU A 570 -16.27 12.84 19.32
CA LEU A 570 -17.66 12.39 19.20
C LEU A 570 -18.31 12.21 20.58
N HIS A 571 -17.61 11.59 21.54
CA HIS A 571 -18.09 11.45 22.90
C HIS A 571 -18.22 12.82 23.62
N MET A 572 -17.25 13.72 23.46
CA MET A 572 -17.32 15.09 23.97
C MET A 572 -18.53 15.83 23.39
N ASN A 573 -18.80 15.69 22.10
CA ASN A 573 -19.95 16.30 21.44
C ASN A 573 -21.29 15.69 21.90
N GLN A 574 -21.34 14.38 22.20
CA GLN A 574 -22.50 13.74 22.84
C GLN A 574 -22.74 14.32 24.24
N VAL A 575 -21.72 14.35 25.10
CA VAL A 575 -21.82 14.93 26.45
C VAL A 575 -22.20 16.41 26.41
N LEU A 576 -21.69 17.19 25.44
CA LEU A 576 -22.10 18.59 25.23
C LEU A 576 -23.55 18.72 24.74
N HIS A 577 -24.08 17.75 24.00
CA HIS A 577 -25.49 17.74 23.58
C HIS A 577 -26.40 17.33 24.74
N GLU A 578 -26.03 16.32 25.52
CA GLU A 578 -26.72 15.91 26.75
C GLU A 578 -26.75 17.06 27.77
N GLN A 579 -25.62 17.77 27.95
CA GLN A 579 -25.55 18.96 28.79
C GLN A 579 -26.47 20.08 28.28
N ARG A 580 -26.53 20.32 26.97
CA ARG A 580 -27.47 21.32 26.39
C ARG A 580 -28.93 20.93 26.58
N GLU A 581 -29.31 19.67 26.41
CA GLU A 581 -30.68 19.22 26.67
C GLU A 581 -31.06 19.37 28.15
N VAL A 582 -30.10 19.14 29.07
CA VAL A 582 -30.28 19.41 30.50
C VAL A 582 -30.36 20.92 30.79
N GLU A 583 -29.53 21.76 30.17
CA GLU A 583 -29.59 23.22 30.31
C GLU A 583 -30.90 23.80 29.76
N GLU A 584 -31.34 23.38 28.57
CA GLU A 584 -32.61 23.78 27.97
C GLU A 584 -33.78 23.33 28.84
N GLY A 585 -33.77 22.07 29.30
CA GLY A 585 -34.76 21.54 30.23
C GLY A 585 -34.79 22.28 31.57
N LEU A 586 -33.64 22.69 32.12
CA LEU A 586 -33.57 23.53 33.32
C LEU A 586 -34.12 24.94 33.06
N VAL A 587 -33.84 25.53 31.89
CA VAL A 587 -34.36 26.84 31.47
C VAL A 587 -35.88 26.79 31.23
N GLU A 588 -36.43 25.71 30.67
CA GLU A 588 -37.87 25.51 30.56
C GLU A 588 -38.54 25.33 31.93
N ASN A 589 -37.98 24.48 32.79
CA ASN A 589 -38.46 24.31 34.17
C ASN A 589 -38.40 25.64 34.96
N ALA A 590 -37.35 26.44 34.79
CA ALA A 590 -37.25 27.78 35.38
C ALA A 590 -38.36 28.71 34.86
N LYS A 591 -38.64 28.74 33.54
CA LYS A 591 -39.76 29.51 32.96
C LYS A 591 -41.13 29.03 33.48
N VAL A 592 -41.31 27.73 33.70
CA VAL A 592 -42.55 27.16 34.28
C VAL A 592 -42.69 27.55 35.76
N LEU A 593 -41.63 27.44 36.55
CA LEU A 593 -41.59 27.87 37.95
C LEU A 593 -41.82 29.39 38.08
N GLU A 594 -41.28 30.20 37.18
CA GLU A 594 -41.50 31.65 37.15
C GLU A 594 -42.95 32.01 36.79
N LYS A 595 -43.58 31.28 35.85
CA LYS A 595 -45.02 31.42 35.57
C LYS A 595 -45.87 31.02 36.78
N ALA A 596 -45.52 29.91 37.46
CA ALA A 596 -46.23 29.43 38.62
C ALA A 596 -46.06 30.34 39.86
N SER A 597 -44.89 30.96 40.05
CA SER A 597 -44.68 31.94 41.12
C SER A 597 -45.39 33.26 40.83
N LYS A 598 -45.39 33.73 39.57
CA LYS A 598 -46.19 34.89 39.12
C LYS A 598 -47.70 34.65 39.27
N ALA A 599 -48.19 33.43 39.04
CA ALA A 599 -49.58 33.05 39.31
C ALA A 599 -49.89 33.15 40.82
N LYS A 600 -49.13 32.44 41.66
CA LYS A 600 -49.27 32.49 43.13
C LYS A 600 -49.13 33.91 43.72
N ALA A 601 -48.33 34.78 43.10
CA ALA A 601 -48.23 36.18 43.47
C ALA A 601 -49.50 36.98 43.11
N ARG A 602 -50.08 36.77 41.92
CA ARG A 602 -51.36 37.37 41.51
C ARG A 602 -52.54 36.88 42.35
N ASP A 603 -52.56 35.60 42.69
CA ASP A 603 -53.65 35.05 43.51
C ASP A 603 -53.57 35.61 44.94
N ARG A 604 -52.38 35.71 45.53
CA ARG A 604 -52.18 36.47 46.78
C ARG A 604 -52.45 37.97 46.67
N GLN A 605 -52.30 38.56 45.49
CA GLN A 605 -52.69 39.95 45.28
C GLN A 605 -54.22 40.10 45.36
N LYS A 606 -54.98 39.17 44.75
CA LYS A 606 -56.45 39.11 44.93
C LYS A 606 -56.83 38.85 46.39
N ASP A 607 -56.16 37.90 47.07
CA ASP A 607 -56.41 37.65 48.51
C ASP A 607 -56.23 38.94 49.34
N LEU A 608 -55.25 39.78 49.00
CA LEU A 608 -55.01 41.06 49.64
C LEU A 608 -56.03 42.13 49.23
N GLU A 609 -56.48 42.16 47.97
CA GLU A 609 -57.53 43.06 47.48
C GLU A 609 -58.89 42.73 48.13
N ASP A 610 -59.26 41.44 48.20
CA ASP A 610 -60.44 40.93 48.92
C ASP A 610 -60.37 41.23 50.42
N LEU A 611 -59.19 41.09 51.04
CA LEU A 611 -58.99 41.46 52.45
C LEU A 611 -59.07 42.98 52.65
N GLN A 612 -58.58 43.80 51.72
CA GLN A 612 -58.73 45.25 51.75
C GLN A 612 -60.19 45.66 51.58
N GLU A 613 -60.96 45.05 50.68
CA GLU A 613 -62.39 45.31 50.54
C GLU A 613 -63.15 44.89 51.80
N ARG A 614 -62.80 43.74 52.40
CA ARG A 614 -63.38 43.30 53.68
C ARG A 614 -63.06 44.24 54.85
N VAL A 615 -61.84 44.81 54.88
CA VAL A 615 -61.47 45.86 55.85
C VAL A 615 -62.26 47.14 55.58
N GLY A 616 -62.32 47.63 54.35
CA GLY A 616 -63.11 48.82 53.99
C GLY A 616 -64.60 48.69 54.31
N ASN A 617 -65.18 47.51 54.06
CA ASN A 617 -66.54 47.16 54.45
C ASN A 617 -66.73 47.09 55.99
N ALA A 618 -65.71 46.68 56.74
CA ALA A 618 -65.74 46.68 58.20
C ALA A 618 -65.57 48.10 58.77
N GLU A 619 -64.73 48.94 58.16
CA GLU A 619 -64.59 50.36 58.52
C GLU A 619 -65.82 51.19 58.15
N GLY A 620 -66.51 50.85 57.05
CA GLY A 620 -67.84 51.35 56.71
C GLY A 620 -68.82 51.04 57.84
N LYS A 621 -69.02 49.77 58.14
CA LYS A 621 -69.90 49.33 59.26
C LYS A 621 -69.51 49.94 60.60
N ARG A 622 -68.21 50.17 60.87
CA ARG A 622 -67.75 50.90 62.06
C ARG A 622 -68.24 52.35 62.03
N ARG A 623 -68.11 53.06 60.91
CA ARG A 623 -68.65 54.43 60.74
C ARG A 623 -70.17 54.46 60.91
N ASP A 624 -70.90 53.55 60.26
CA ASP A 624 -72.37 53.44 60.40
C ASP A 624 -72.80 53.21 61.87
N ILE A 625 -72.01 52.46 62.64
CA ILE A 625 -72.25 52.22 64.08
C ILE A 625 -71.86 53.44 64.92
N GLN A 626 -70.80 54.18 64.55
CA GLN A 626 -70.40 55.42 65.23
C GLN A 626 -71.41 56.54 64.99
N GLU A 627 -71.94 56.68 63.78
CA GLU A 627 -73.01 57.64 63.43
C GLU A 627 -74.28 57.35 64.25
N ARG A 628 -74.74 56.09 64.27
CA ARG A 628 -75.88 55.65 65.10
C ARG A 628 -75.64 55.76 66.61
N LEU A 629 -74.38 55.74 67.05
CA LEU A 629 -74.04 55.99 68.45
C LEU A 629 -74.17 57.48 68.77
N VAL A 630 -73.74 58.37 67.88
CA VAL A 630 -73.96 59.83 68.00
C VAL A 630 -75.45 60.15 67.98
N ASP A 631 -76.24 59.58 67.05
CA ASP A 631 -77.71 59.71 67.05
C ASP A 631 -78.33 59.30 68.39
N ALA A 632 -77.85 58.18 68.96
CA ALA A 632 -78.32 57.67 70.24
C ALA A 632 -77.90 58.58 71.41
N GLU A 633 -76.67 59.10 71.41
CA GLU A 633 -76.16 60.06 72.40
C GLU A 633 -76.92 61.40 72.34
N GLU A 634 -77.23 61.93 71.15
CA GLU A 634 -78.09 63.10 71.00
C GLU A 634 -79.52 62.85 71.52
N SER A 635 -80.08 61.67 71.24
CA SER A 635 -81.41 61.28 71.76
C SER A 635 -81.43 61.11 73.29
N LEU A 636 -80.34 60.59 73.88
CA LEU A 636 -80.16 60.50 75.33
C LEU A 636 -80.01 61.90 75.95
N LEU A 637 -79.26 62.80 75.31
CA LEU A 637 -79.13 64.20 75.74
C LEU A 637 -80.46 64.97 75.65
N ALA A 638 -81.35 64.61 74.72
CA ALA A 638 -82.73 65.12 74.70
C ALA A 638 -83.53 64.61 75.90
N LEU A 639 -83.56 63.30 76.14
CA LEU A 639 -84.24 62.69 77.30
C LEU A 639 -83.67 63.16 78.65
N GLU A 640 -82.38 63.51 78.72
CA GLU A 640 -81.78 64.16 79.89
C GLU A 640 -82.31 65.58 80.13
N ARG A 641 -82.61 66.35 79.08
CA ARG A 641 -83.23 67.68 79.20
C ARG A 641 -84.68 67.54 79.66
N ASP A 642 -85.43 66.62 79.05
CA ASP A 642 -86.83 66.34 79.42
C ASP A 642 -86.95 65.85 80.87
N THR A 643 -86.07 64.94 81.31
CA THR A 643 -86.08 64.50 82.72
C THR A 643 -85.62 65.56 83.70
N LYS A 644 -84.82 66.57 83.29
CA LYS A 644 -84.54 67.77 84.10
C LYS A 644 -85.82 68.59 84.25
N LEU A 645 -86.47 68.93 83.14
CA LEU A 645 -87.75 69.66 83.13
C LEU A 645 -88.84 68.97 83.98
N CYS A 646 -88.97 67.65 83.91
CA CYS A 646 -89.93 66.89 84.73
C CYS A 646 -89.59 66.86 86.23
N ARG A 647 -88.32 66.99 86.63
CA ARG A 647 -87.97 67.16 88.06
C ARG A 647 -88.35 68.56 88.54
N ASP A 648 -88.06 69.58 87.75
CA ASP A 648 -88.33 70.98 88.08
C ASP A 648 -89.84 71.24 88.19
N LEU A 649 -90.64 70.71 87.27
CA LEU A 649 -92.11 70.75 87.33
C LEU A 649 -92.67 69.99 88.54
N LYS A 650 -92.10 68.84 88.90
CA LYS A 650 -92.55 68.06 90.07
C LYS A 650 -92.29 68.80 91.39
N ALA A 651 -91.16 69.53 91.47
CA ALA A 651 -90.85 70.38 92.62
C ALA A 651 -91.82 71.58 92.76
N GLN A 652 -92.40 72.06 91.65
CA GLN A 652 -93.46 73.08 91.69
C GLN A 652 -94.79 72.49 92.21
N VAL A 653 -95.24 71.34 91.70
CA VAL A 653 -96.50 70.71 92.14
C VAL A 653 -96.46 70.31 93.62
N GLU A 654 -95.33 69.79 94.12
CA GLU A 654 -95.15 69.48 95.55
C GLU A 654 -95.12 70.72 96.47
N SER A 655 -95.12 71.93 95.91
CA SER A 655 -95.31 73.18 96.63
C SER A 655 -96.78 73.64 96.74
N GLU A 656 -97.71 73.07 95.96
CA GLU A 656 -99.12 73.51 95.91
C GLU A 656 -100.08 72.60 96.70
N GLU A 657 -99.78 71.31 96.88
CA GLU A 657 -100.70 70.32 97.50
C GLU A 657 -100.78 70.37 99.06
N LYS A 658 -100.64 71.55 99.69
CA LYS A 658 -100.61 71.69 101.16
C LYS A 658 -101.73 72.51 101.79
N GLU A 659 -102.98 72.37 101.32
CA GLU A 659 -104.12 72.94 102.06
C GLU A 659 -105.47 72.19 101.93
N SER A 660 -106.18 72.11 103.07
CA SER A 660 -107.62 71.81 103.24
C SER A 660 -108.16 70.37 103.10
N GLY A 661 -109.24 70.09 103.88
CA GLY A 661 -110.10 68.92 103.72
C GLY A 661 -111.10 68.73 104.87
N GLU A 662 -112.42 68.70 104.59
CA GLU A 662 -113.45 68.37 105.58
C GLU A 662 -114.84 68.04 104.95
N MET A 663 -115.09 66.84 104.38
CA MET A 663 -116.37 66.58 103.67
C MET A 663 -116.90 65.13 103.59
N GLN A 664 -116.83 64.32 104.66
CA GLN A 664 -117.46 62.96 104.67
C GLN A 664 -118.35 62.59 105.87
N ARG A 665 -118.44 63.40 106.94
CA ARG A 665 -119.17 63.02 108.17
C ARG A 665 -120.71 63.07 108.12
N ILE A 666 -121.32 63.53 107.01
CA ILE A 666 -122.77 63.86 106.95
C ILE A 666 -123.66 62.74 106.36
N ARG A 667 -123.11 61.74 105.65
CA ARG A 667 -123.90 60.85 104.77
C ARG A 667 -124.69 59.70 105.42
N HIS A 668 -124.71 59.55 106.75
CA HIS A 668 -125.25 58.34 107.40
C HIS A 668 -126.63 58.47 108.09
N ALA A 669 -127.23 59.66 108.13
CA ALA A 669 -128.48 59.89 108.87
C ALA A 669 -129.79 59.61 108.08
N ILE A 670 -129.76 59.63 106.75
CA ILE A 670 -130.96 59.77 105.90
C ILE A 670 -131.47 58.43 105.35
N LEU A 671 -131.80 57.48 106.23
CA LEU A 671 -132.37 56.18 105.86
C LEU A 671 -133.65 55.76 106.59
N LYS A 672 -134.10 56.48 107.63
CA LYS A 672 -135.13 55.97 108.55
C LYS A 672 -136.59 56.41 108.30
N THR A 673 -136.84 57.43 107.47
CA THR A 673 -138.15 58.15 107.43
C THR A 673 -138.95 58.01 106.13
N LYS A 674 -138.65 57.02 105.27
CA LYS A 674 -139.35 56.82 103.97
C LYS A 674 -140.15 55.51 103.86
N HIS A 675 -140.40 54.82 104.98
CA HIS A 675 -141.01 53.49 104.97
C HIS A 675 -142.53 53.52 104.76
N ASP A 676 -143.23 54.49 105.36
CA ASP A 676 -144.67 54.35 105.63
C ASP A 676 -145.59 54.75 104.46
N THR A 677 -145.09 55.44 103.44
CA THR A 677 -145.88 55.89 102.27
C THR A 677 -146.03 54.84 101.17
N ALA A 678 -145.63 53.59 101.42
CA ALA A 678 -145.54 52.53 100.41
C ALA A 678 -146.88 51.86 100.01
N LEU A 679 -147.91 51.89 100.88
CA LEU A 679 -148.98 50.88 100.83
C LEU A 679 -150.15 51.15 99.87
N THR A 680 -150.63 52.38 99.71
CA THR A 680 -151.87 52.66 98.95
C THR A 680 -151.65 52.82 97.44
N VAL A 681 -150.51 53.39 97.03
CA VAL A 681 -150.20 53.69 95.62
C VAL A 681 -149.69 52.46 94.85
N SER A 682 -149.30 51.38 95.56
CA SER A 682 -148.69 50.18 94.98
C SER A 682 -149.61 49.47 93.96
N ARG A 683 -150.88 49.23 94.33
CA ARG A 683 -151.81 48.37 93.55
C ARG A 683 -152.22 48.93 92.17
N GLN A 684 -152.13 50.24 91.95
CA GLN A 684 -152.44 50.84 90.63
C GLN A 684 -151.21 50.98 89.72
N LYS A 685 -149.99 50.90 90.25
CA LYS A 685 -148.76 51.01 89.46
C LYS A 685 -148.28 49.68 88.87
N GLU A 686 -148.72 48.55 89.42
CA GLU A 686 -148.20 47.23 89.05
C GLU A 686 -148.42 46.88 87.56
N ILE A 687 -149.60 47.18 87.01
CA ILE A 687 -149.93 46.87 85.60
C ILE A 687 -149.08 47.71 84.63
N ALA A 688 -148.95 49.02 84.90
CA ALA A 688 -148.10 49.91 84.09
C ALA A 688 -146.61 49.54 84.18
N HIS A 689 -146.14 49.10 85.36
CA HIS A 689 -144.76 48.65 85.54
C HIS A 689 -144.45 47.42 84.67
N ARG A 690 -145.33 46.41 84.66
CA ARG A 690 -145.16 45.16 83.89
C ARG A 690 -144.97 45.41 82.38
N LEU A 691 -145.71 46.35 81.79
CA LEU A 691 -145.56 46.73 80.38
C LEU A 691 -144.20 47.38 80.08
N HIS A 692 -143.74 48.28 80.95
CA HIS A 692 -142.40 48.89 80.83
C HIS A 692 -141.29 47.84 81.00
N THR A 693 -141.42 46.89 81.95
CA THR A 693 -140.43 45.81 82.12
C THR A 693 -140.30 44.93 80.87
N CYS A 694 -141.35 44.77 80.06
CA CYS A 694 -141.27 44.03 78.80
C CYS A 694 -140.39 44.72 77.75
N VAL A 695 -140.41 46.06 77.66
CA VAL A 695 -139.52 46.81 76.75
C VAL A 695 -138.08 46.68 77.23
N SER A 696 -137.80 46.95 78.51
CA SER A 696 -136.45 46.84 79.09
C SER A 696 -135.88 45.40 79.02
N ARG A 697 -136.75 44.37 79.14
CA ARG A 697 -136.36 42.97 78.91
C ARG A 697 -136.00 42.69 77.46
N ARG A 698 -136.69 43.30 76.48
CA ARG A 698 -136.36 43.12 75.06
C ARG A 698 -135.06 43.84 74.69
N ASP A 699 -134.85 45.03 75.24
CA ASP A 699 -133.62 45.82 75.07
C ASP A 699 -132.39 45.08 75.64
N THR A 700 -132.49 44.59 76.89
CA THR A 700 -131.44 43.77 77.51
C THR A 700 -131.26 42.39 76.86
N LEU A 701 -132.26 41.83 76.17
CA LEU A 701 -132.11 40.64 75.33
C LEU A 701 -131.36 40.95 74.02
N CYS A 702 -131.60 42.11 73.39
CA CYS A 702 -130.84 42.56 72.22
C CYS A 702 -129.36 42.78 72.56
N MET A 703 -129.06 43.52 73.63
CA MET A 703 -127.69 43.71 74.14
C MET A 703 -126.97 42.37 74.44
N ARG A 704 -127.69 41.36 74.93
CA ARG A 704 -127.16 40.00 75.16
C ARG A 704 -126.93 39.22 73.86
N ALA A 705 -127.77 39.40 72.84
CA ALA A 705 -127.56 38.79 71.53
C ALA A 705 -126.37 39.43 70.78
N GLU A 706 -126.23 40.75 70.86
CA GLU A 706 -125.14 41.51 70.23
C GLU A 706 -123.77 41.20 70.87
N SER A 707 -123.70 41.09 72.20
CA SER A 707 -122.48 40.64 72.90
C SER A 707 -122.15 39.15 72.67
N ALA A 708 -123.15 38.30 72.41
CA ALA A 708 -122.93 36.91 71.98
C ALA A 708 -122.41 36.81 70.53
N LEU A 709 -122.76 37.75 69.64
CA LEU A 709 -122.21 37.82 68.28
C LEU A 709 -120.76 38.34 68.26
N LEU A 710 -120.46 39.36 69.08
CA LEU A 710 -119.12 39.95 69.18
C LEU A 710 -118.03 38.99 69.69
N THR A 711 -118.41 37.93 70.41
CA THR A 711 -117.47 36.94 70.97
C THR A 711 -117.06 35.84 69.97
N SER A 712 -117.58 35.83 68.73
CA SER A 712 -117.31 34.78 67.74
C SER A 712 -116.33 35.16 66.61
N LYS A 713 -115.04 35.37 66.92
CA LYS A 713 -113.90 35.12 66.00
C LYS A 713 -112.57 35.01 66.76
N LYS A 714 -111.72 34.05 66.36
CA LYS A 714 -110.59 33.53 67.16
C LYS A 714 -109.25 34.17 66.79
N ARG A 715 -108.35 34.33 67.77
CA ARG A 715 -106.89 34.53 67.52
C ARG A 715 -106.20 33.15 67.36
N PRO A 716 -105.13 33.04 66.54
CA PRO A 716 -104.35 31.79 66.41
C PRO A 716 -103.47 31.51 67.64
N SER A 717 -103.07 30.24 67.82
CA SER A 717 -102.34 29.75 69.00
C SER A 717 -100.82 29.87 68.88
N ALA A 718 -100.15 30.21 70.00
CA ALA A 718 -98.71 30.37 70.11
C ALA A 718 -97.89 29.10 69.78
N VAL A 719 -98.50 27.92 69.82
CA VAL A 719 -97.85 26.63 69.47
C VAL A 719 -97.38 26.62 68.01
N ALA A 720 -98.15 27.22 67.08
CA ALA A 720 -97.77 27.28 65.68
C ALA A 720 -96.52 28.14 65.45
N VAL A 721 -96.43 29.30 66.13
CA VAL A 721 -95.31 30.24 66.00
C VAL A 721 -93.99 29.62 66.50
N ARG A 722 -94.03 28.85 67.59
CA ARG A 722 -92.85 28.11 68.09
C ARG A 722 -92.40 27.05 67.08
N LYS A 723 -93.33 26.25 66.56
CA LYS A 723 -93.01 25.15 65.64
C LYS A 723 -92.45 25.63 64.29
N VAL A 724 -92.87 26.81 63.82
CA VAL A 724 -92.25 27.46 62.65
C VAL A 724 -90.81 27.91 62.93
N LYS A 725 -90.53 28.51 64.11
CA LYS A 725 -89.15 28.85 64.50
C LYS A 725 -88.25 27.61 64.64
N GLU A 726 -88.74 26.55 65.28
CA GLU A 726 -88.02 25.29 65.43
C GLU A 726 -87.62 24.69 64.05
N LEU A 727 -88.52 24.75 63.06
CA LEU A 727 -88.24 24.32 61.69
C LEU A 727 -87.30 25.26 60.91
N GLN A 728 -87.37 26.58 61.13
CA GLN A 728 -86.43 27.54 60.56
C GLN A 728 -85.01 27.36 61.11
N GLU A 729 -84.88 27.13 62.42
CA GLU A 729 -83.59 26.82 63.04
C GLU A 729 -83.08 25.44 62.59
N ALA A 730 -83.92 24.42 62.52
CA ALA A 730 -83.53 23.09 62.03
C ALA A 730 -83.03 23.14 60.57
N THR A 731 -83.71 23.89 59.69
CA THR A 731 -83.29 24.06 58.29
C THR A 731 -82.02 24.92 58.14
N GLN A 732 -81.81 25.94 58.99
CA GLN A 732 -80.52 26.66 59.03
C GLN A 732 -79.37 25.79 59.53
N ARG A 733 -79.59 24.96 60.57
CA ARG A 733 -78.60 23.98 61.05
C ARG A 733 -78.30 22.93 59.98
N ALA A 734 -79.31 22.42 59.29
CA ALA A 734 -79.14 21.48 58.18
C ALA A 734 -78.34 22.10 57.02
N LYS A 735 -78.61 23.36 56.63
CA LYS A 735 -77.82 24.08 55.60
C LYS A 735 -76.37 24.30 56.02
N LYS A 736 -76.11 24.70 57.26
CA LYS A 736 -74.73 24.81 57.78
C LYS A 736 -74.02 23.46 57.75
N ASN A 737 -74.67 22.40 58.23
CA ASN A 737 -74.13 21.05 58.22
C ASN A 737 -73.83 20.56 56.79
N ALA A 738 -74.72 20.84 55.82
CA ALA A 738 -74.48 20.56 54.41
C ALA A 738 -73.22 21.27 53.91
N SER A 739 -73.09 22.59 54.10
CA SER A 739 -71.89 23.33 53.68
C SER A 739 -70.59 22.85 54.36
N THR A 740 -70.64 22.40 55.62
CA THR A 740 -69.46 21.81 56.29
C THR A 740 -69.17 20.38 55.86
N LEU A 741 -70.14 19.66 55.30
CA LEU A 741 -69.95 18.34 54.70
C LEU A 741 -69.43 18.47 53.26
N GLU A 742 -69.90 19.46 52.50
CA GLU A 742 -69.40 19.82 51.16
C GLU A 742 -67.92 20.21 51.22
N VAL A 743 -67.52 21.11 52.14
CA VAL A 743 -66.11 21.46 52.36
C VAL A 743 -65.28 20.23 52.76
N ARG A 744 -65.76 19.40 53.68
CA ARG A 744 -65.05 18.16 54.08
C ARG A 744 -64.95 17.12 52.97
N LEU A 745 -65.89 17.13 52.02
CA LEU A 745 -65.86 16.24 50.87
C LEU A 745 -64.82 16.72 49.85
N GLN A 746 -64.69 18.04 49.65
CA GLN A 746 -63.61 18.64 48.88
C GLN A 746 -62.24 18.41 49.53
N GLU A 747 -62.11 18.63 50.85
CA GLU A 747 -60.89 18.32 51.63
C GLU A 747 -60.48 16.85 51.44
N ALA A 748 -61.44 15.91 51.56
CA ALA A 748 -61.19 14.48 51.36
C ALA A 748 -60.88 14.10 49.90
N GLU A 749 -61.44 14.80 48.90
CA GLU A 749 -61.12 14.60 47.48
C GLU A 749 -59.71 15.11 47.15
N GLU A 750 -59.31 16.27 47.68
CA GLU A 750 -57.94 16.81 47.56
C GLU A 750 -56.91 15.91 48.26
N GLU A 751 -57.20 15.42 49.47
CA GLU A 751 -56.37 14.42 50.16
C GLU A 751 -56.26 13.13 49.34
N GLN A 752 -57.37 12.61 48.81
CA GLN A 752 -57.36 11.41 47.97
C GLN A 752 -56.58 11.62 46.67
N GLU A 753 -56.62 12.80 46.06
CA GLU A 753 -55.75 13.15 44.93
C GLU A 753 -54.27 13.23 45.32
N ALA A 754 -53.96 13.83 46.46
CA ALA A 754 -52.58 13.92 46.97
C ALA A 754 -52.01 12.53 47.28
N GLU A 755 -52.81 11.62 47.85
CA GLU A 755 -52.41 10.22 48.04
C GLU A 755 -52.25 9.46 46.73
N LYS A 756 -53.16 9.62 45.75
CA LYS A 756 -52.98 9.05 44.41
C LYS A 756 -51.67 9.50 43.77
N LYS A 757 -51.32 10.79 43.87
CA LYS A 757 -50.08 11.37 43.32
C LYS A 757 -48.84 10.74 43.97
N LYS A 758 -48.77 10.72 45.31
CA LYS A 758 -47.71 10.01 46.08
C LYS A 758 -47.61 8.53 45.72
N LEU A 759 -48.74 7.84 45.56
CA LEU A 759 -48.80 6.41 45.23
C LEU A 759 -48.34 6.14 43.79
N HIS A 760 -48.55 7.08 42.86
CA HIS A 760 -47.95 7.04 41.52
C HIS A 760 -46.44 7.31 41.55
N GLU A 761 -45.96 8.21 42.41
CA GLU A 761 -44.53 8.49 42.62
C GLU A 761 -43.81 7.26 43.18
N TYR A 762 -44.31 6.68 44.29
CA TYR A 762 -43.77 5.42 44.85
C TYR A 762 -43.82 4.25 43.85
N ARG A 763 -44.80 4.21 42.94
CA ARG A 763 -44.84 3.20 41.86
C ARG A 763 -43.75 3.40 40.79
N ARG A 764 -43.34 4.65 40.52
CA ARG A 764 -42.18 4.95 39.65
C ARG A 764 -40.87 4.58 40.36
N GLU A 765 -40.67 5.07 41.58
CA GLU A 765 -39.47 4.75 42.38
C GLU A 765 -39.27 3.24 42.53
N LEU A 766 -40.34 2.48 42.75
CA LEU A 766 -40.28 1.02 42.87
C LEU A 766 -40.09 0.31 41.52
N ALA A 767 -40.41 0.95 40.39
CA ALA A 767 -40.04 0.47 39.05
C ALA A 767 -38.56 0.76 38.74
N ASP A 768 -38.06 1.94 39.10
CA ASP A 768 -36.67 2.36 38.91
C ASP A 768 -35.70 1.60 39.83
N GLN A 769 -36.12 1.30 41.06
CA GLN A 769 -35.40 0.36 41.91
C GLN A 769 -35.39 -1.06 41.32
N LYS A 770 -36.48 -1.52 40.68
CA LYS A 770 -36.52 -2.82 40.02
C LYS A 770 -35.65 -2.88 38.76
N SER A 771 -35.58 -1.82 37.95
CA SER A 771 -34.68 -1.76 36.79
C SER A 771 -33.21 -1.72 37.24
N ARG A 772 -32.90 -0.93 38.28
CA ARG A 772 -31.56 -0.88 38.89
C ARG A 772 -31.15 -2.19 39.56
N ILE A 773 -32.08 -2.94 40.16
CA ILE A 773 -31.82 -4.29 40.68
C ILE A 773 -31.52 -5.27 39.53
N ARG A 774 -32.22 -5.17 38.38
CA ARG A 774 -31.92 -6.01 37.20
C ARG A 774 -30.53 -5.74 36.63
N SER A 775 -30.16 -4.48 36.41
CA SER A 775 -28.82 -4.15 35.88
C SER A 775 -27.69 -4.48 36.87
N LEU A 776 -27.95 -4.40 38.18
CA LEU A 776 -27.02 -4.91 39.20
C LEU A 776 -26.94 -6.45 39.21
N GLN A 777 -28.02 -7.16 38.88
CA GLN A 777 -28.00 -8.62 38.71
C GLN A 777 -27.28 -9.05 37.43
N GLU A 778 -27.46 -8.32 36.32
CA GLU A 778 -26.77 -8.55 35.05
C GLU A 778 -25.25 -8.33 35.19
N THR A 779 -24.83 -7.22 35.80
CA THR A 779 -23.41 -6.94 36.07
C THR A 779 -22.80 -7.89 37.11
N LEU A 780 -23.57 -8.33 38.11
CA LEU A 780 -23.15 -9.41 39.02
C LEU A 780 -22.96 -10.74 38.27
N ASN A 781 -23.88 -11.12 37.38
CA ASN A 781 -23.77 -12.34 36.58
C ASN A 781 -22.57 -12.29 35.63
N GLN A 782 -22.32 -11.16 34.96
CA GLN A 782 -21.14 -10.94 34.13
C GLN A 782 -19.84 -11.04 34.94
N THR A 783 -19.75 -10.38 36.09
CA THR A 783 -18.55 -10.44 36.94
C THR A 783 -18.32 -11.81 37.56
N LEU A 784 -19.38 -12.56 37.90
CA LEU A 784 -19.30 -13.97 38.30
C LEU A 784 -18.84 -14.88 37.15
N TYR A 785 -19.34 -14.67 35.93
CA TYR A 785 -18.89 -15.39 34.73
C TYR A 785 -17.40 -15.13 34.43
N HIS A 786 -16.96 -13.87 34.43
CA HIS A 786 -15.54 -13.53 34.26
C HIS A 786 -14.67 -14.10 35.39
N ARG A 787 -15.15 -14.09 36.64
CA ARG A 787 -14.45 -14.74 37.76
C ARG A 787 -14.33 -16.26 37.56
N ALA A 788 -15.40 -16.93 37.13
CA ALA A 788 -15.39 -18.36 36.87
C ALA A 788 -14.44 -18.72 35.72
N LYS A 789 -14.50 -17.97 34.60
CA LYS A 789 -13.56 -18.13 33.49
C LYS A 789 -12.11 -17.93 33.94
N ASN A 790 -11.79 -16.81 34.60
CA ASN A 790 -10.44 -16.52 35.05
C ASN A 790 -9.90 -17.57 36.04
N MET A 791 -10.77 -18.20 36.84
CA MET A 791 -10.40 -19.31 37.73
C MET A 791 -10.08 -20.61 36.95
N GLU A 792 -10.81 -20.91 35.89
CA GLU A 792 -10.52 -22.08 35.04
C GLU A 792 -9.30 -21.83 34.15
N ASP A 793 -9.13 -20.63 33.60
CA ASP A 793 -7.90 -20.21 32.90
C ASP A 793 -6.67 -20.33 33.84
N LEU A 794 -6.79 -19.88 35.11
CA LEU A 794 -5.76 -20.08 36.14
C LEU A 794 -5.52 -21.56 36.46
N ARG A 795 -6.56 -22.39 36.52
CA ARG A 795 -6.45 -23.85 36.75
C ARG A 795 -5.72 -24.52 35.58
N ILE A 796 -6.03 -24.15 34.34
CA ILE A 796 -5.34 -24.62 33.13
C ILE A 796 -3.87 -24.19 33.18
N MET A 797 -3.56 -22.93 33.48
CA MET A 797 -2.18 -22.45 33.63
C MET A 797 -1.40 -23.15 34.76
N GLN A 798 -2.07 -23.50 35.87
CA GLN A 798 -1.45 -24.29 36.94
C GLN A 798 -1.25 -25.77 36.56
N LEU A 799 -2.12 -26.34 35.73
CA LEU A 799 -1.97 -27.71 35.23
C LEU A 799 -0.86 -27.78 34.17
N THR A 800 -0.81 -26.87 33.20
CA THR A 800 0.29 -26.79 32.23
C THR A 800 1.61 -26.44 32.92
N GLY A 801 1.60 -25.56 33.93
CA GLY A 801 2.73 -25.33 34.81
C GLY A 801 3.23 -26.61 35.46
N LYS A 802 2.36 -27.38 36.14
CA LYS A 802 2.71 -28.67 36.74
C LYS A 802 3.19 -29.72 35.73
N TRP A 803 2.66 -29.73 34.50
CA TRP A 803 3.16 -30.60 33.43
C TRP A 803 4.57 -30.19 33.00
N LEU A 804 4.83 -28.90 32.79
CA LEU A 804 6.17 -28.38 32.46
C LEU A 804 7.18 -28.63 33.59
N GLU A 805 6.76 -28.51 34.85
CA GLU A 805 7.58 -28.89 36.00
C GLU A 805 7.84 -30.39 36.07
N ALA A 806 6.84 -31.24 35.81
CA ALA A 806 7.04 -32.69 35.75
C ALA A 806 7.97 -33.10 34.59
N ILE A 807 7.93 -32.39 33.45
CA ILE A 807 8.84 -32.58 32.32
C ILE A 807 10.27 -32.17 32.72
N ARG A 808 10.45 -30.99 33.31
CA ARG A 808 11.74 -30.50 33.85
C ARG A 808 12.33 -31.46 34.88
N ASP A 809 11.50 -31.97 35.79
CA ASP A 809 11.89 -32.89 36.86
C ASP A 809 12.07 -34.35 36.39
N GLY A 810 11.86 -34.66 35.11
CA GLY A 810 12.00 -36.00 34.54
C GLY A 810 10.94 -37.02 35.00
N LYS A 811 9.87 -36.56 35.66
CA LYS A 811 8.79 -37.39 36.25
C LYS A 811 7.54 -37.47 35.36
N TYR A 812 7.50 -36.71 34.27
CA TYR A 812 6.40 -36.75 33.31
C TYR A 812 6.39 -38.07 32.53
N THR A 813 5.54 -38.99 32.96
CA THR A 813 5.13 -40.13 32.15
C THR A 813 4.33 -39.61 30.95
N LEU A 814 4.93 -39.65 29.76
CA LEU A 814 4.20 -39.53 28.51
C LEU A 814 3.04 -40.54 28.51
N LEU A 815 1.82 -40.06 28.25
CA LEU A 815 0.65 -40.93 28.04
C LEU A 815 0.86 -41.88 26.85
N PHE A 816 1.64 -41.44 25.85
CA PHE A 816 1.96 -42.19 24.64
C PHE A 816 3.46 -42.33 24.46
N ARG A 817 3.94 -43.57 24.37
CA ARG A 817 5.30 -43.89 23.89
C ARG A 817 5.29 -44.45 22.46
N ASP A 818 4.11 -44.86 21.99
CA ASP A 818 3.81 -45.37 20.65
C ASP A 818 2.59 -44.59 20.11
N GLU A 819 2.62 -44.15 18.85
CA GLU A 819 1.56 -43.31 18.26
C GLU A 819 0.24 -44.08 18.05
N ASP A 820 0.29 -45.40 17.82
CA ASP A 820 -0.87 -46.26 17.54
C ASP A 820 -1.95 -46.26 18.64
N ARG A 821 -1.61 -45.84 19.87
CA ARG A 821 -2.55 -45.79 21.00
C ARG A 821 -3.33 -44.48 21.10
N LEU A 822 -2.87 -43.42 20.43
CA LEU A 822 -3.48 -42.09 20.45
C LEU A 822 -4.99 -42.10 20.08
N PRO A 823 -5.44 -42.70 18.94
CA PRO A 823 -6.86 -42.73 18.60
C PRO A 823 -7.70 -43.59 19.57
N GLY A 824 -7.08 -44.53 20.29
CA GLY A 824 -7.75 -45.36 21.29
C GLY A 824 -8.02 -44.65 22.61
N GLU A 825 -7.35 -43.53 22.89
CA GLU A 825 -7.59 -42.71 24.09
C GLU A 825 -8.33 -41.41 23.76
N ILE A 826 -8.14 -40.84 22.55
CA ILE A 826 -9.03 -39.81 22.00
C ILE A 826 -10.48 -40.31 22.07
N ARG A 827 -10.77 -41.55 21.66
CA ARG A 827 -12.12 -42.14 21.78
C ARG A 827 -12.63 -42.26 23.22
N LYS A 828 -11.76 -42.44 24.21
CA LYS A 828 -12.19 -42.47 25.63
C LYS A 828 -12.47 -41.08 26.18
N GLU A 829 -11.73 -40.06 25.72
CA GLU A 829 -12.02 -38.66 26.02
C GLU A 829 -13.32 -38.22 25.32
N GLU A 830 -13.55 -38.65 24.07
CA GLU A 830 -14.81 -38.48 23.33
C GLU A 830 -15.97 -39.16 24.04
N GLU A 831 -15.88 -40.45 24.39
CA GLU A 831 -16.89 -41.20 25.16
C GLU A 831 -17.17 -40.55 26.53
N GLN A 832 -16.16 -40.07 27.24
CA GLN A 832 -16.34 -39.34 28.51
C GLN A 832 -16.99 -37.97 28.29
N SER A 833 -16.64 -37.27 27.22
CA SER A 833 -17.26 -35.99 26.82
C SER A 833 -18.72 -36.18 26.44
N GLU A 834 -19.06 -37.25 25.71
CA GLU A 834 -20.45 -37.63 25.39
C GLU A 834 -21.24 -37.98 26.66
N VAL A 835 -20.67 -38.74 27.59
CA VAL A 835 -21.33 -39.03 28.87
C VAL A 835 -21.53 -37.75 29.70
N LEU A 836 -20.55 -36.85 29.73
CA LEU A 836 -20.69 -35.55 30.40
C LEU A 836 -21.74 -34.66 29.71
N HIS A 837 -21.81 -34.68 28.37
CA HIS A 837 -22.87 -34.01 27.60
C HIS A 837 -24.25 -34.60 27.90
N GLN A 838 -24.39 -35.93 27.96
CA GLN A 838 -25.65 -36.58 28.32
C GLN A 838 -26.07 -36.24 29.76
N VAL A 839 -25.14 -36.21 30.71
CA VAL A 839 -25.41 -35.77 32.09
C VAL A 839 -25.81 -34.29 32.12
N ALA A 840 -25.14 -33.41 31.37
CA ALA A 840 -25.51 -32.00 31.24
C ALA A 840 -26.91 -31.82 30.62
N SER A 841 -27.27 -32.61 29.61
CA SER A 841 -28.61 -32.64 29.01
C SER A 841 -29.68 -33.08 30.00
N GLN A 842 -29.44 -34.16 30.76
CA GLN A 842 -30.37 -34.64 31.80
C GLN A 842 -30.52 -33.63 32.95
N LEU A 843 -29.48 -32.85 33.27
CA LEU A 843 -29.56 -31.74 34.22
C LEU A 843 -30.38 -30.56 33.65
N LEU A 844 -30.17 -30.21 32.37
CA LEU A 844 -30.95 -29.18 31.67
C LEU A 844 -32.45 -29.52 31.62
N GLU A 845 -32.80 -30.79 31.39
CA GLU A 845 -34.20 -31.25 31.46
C GLU A 845 -34.75 -31.16 32.90
N ARG A 846 -34.00 -31.66 33.90
CA ARG A 846 -34.44 -31.68 35.31
C ARG A 846 -34.63 -30.30 35.95
N PHE A 847 -33.89 -29.27 35.51
CA PHE A 847 -33.98 -27.91 36.07
C PHE A 847 -34.84 -26.93 35.24
N SER A 848 -35.52 -27.42 34.21
CA SER A 848 -36.39 -26.67 33.30
C SER A 848 -37.52 -25.85 33.97
N GLY A 849 -37.92 -26.19 35.19
CA GLY A 849 -39.01 -25.56 35.94
C GLY A 849 -38.68 -24.27 36.70
N SER A 850 -37.51 -23.64 36.50
CA SER A 850 -37.14 -22.40 37.20
C SER A 850 -36.80 -21.24 36.24
N GLU A 851 -37.52 -20.12 36.37
CA GLU A 851 -37.43 -18.97 35.44
C GLU A 851 -36.01 -18.38 35.34
N LYS A 852 -35.17 -18.57 36.35
CA LYS A 852 -33.77 -18.08 36.38
C LYS A 852 -32.85 -18.77 35.35
N PHE A 853 -33.25 -19.91 34.77
CA PHE A 853 -32.39 -20.67 33.85
C PHE A 853 -32.57 -20.35 32.36
N LEU A 854 -33.63 -19.64 31.96
CA LEU A 854 -33.86 -19.28 30.55
C LEU A 854 -32.71 -18.43 29.98
N HIS A 855 -32.07 -17.60 30.80
CA HIS A 855 -30.96 -16.74 30.37
C HIS A 855 -29.66 -17.52 30.14
N ALA A 856 -29.43 -18.63 30.87
CA ALA A 856 -28.25 -19.48 30.70
C ALA A 856 -28.31 -20.30 29.40
N LYS A 857 -29.50 -20.68 28.94
CA LYS A 857 -29.69 -21.43 27.68
C LYS A 857 -29.23 -20.65 26.43
N ALA A 858 -29.22 -19.32 26.49
CA ALA A 858 -28.72 -18.47 25.41
C ALA A 858 -27.19 -18.44 25.27
N LEU A 859 -26.43 -18.84 26.30
CA LEU A 859 -24.96 -18.78 26.32
C LEU A 859 -24.28 -20.09 25.88
N LEU A 860 -25.07 -21.13 25.56
CA LEU A 860 -24.60 -22.48 25.20
C LEU A 860 -25.14 -22.96 23.84
N SER A 861 -25.49 -22.04 22.96
CA SER A 861 -25.91 -22.31 21.57
C SER A 861 -24.70 -22.20 20.62
N PRO A 862 -24.16 -23.30 20.07
CA PRO A 862 -22.97 -23.28 19.21
C PRO A 862 -23.29 -22.98 17.73
N ASP A 863 -24.25 -22.08 17.47
CA ASP A 863 -24.68 -21.67 16.13
C ASP A 863 -24.33 -20.20 15.88
N HIS A 864 -23.06 -19.89 15.58
CA HIS A 864 -22.61 -18.68 14.85
C HIS A 864 -21.11 -18.83 14.49
N SER A 865 -20.83 -19.69 13.51
CA SER A 865 -19.47 -19.92 12.97
C SER A 865 -19.48 -20.06 11.44
N GLN A 866 -20.39 -19.35 10.76
CA GLN A 866 -20.36 -19.22 9.30
C GLN A 866 -21.08 -17.95 8.77
N GLN A 867 -20.53 -16.77 9.07
CA GLN A 867 -20.58 -15.56 8.24
C GLN A 867 -19.42 -14.63 8.62
#